data_AF-A0A939VHM8-F1
#
_entry.id   AF-A0A939VHM8-F1
#
_cell.length_a   1.000
_cell.length_b   1.000
_cell.length_c   1.000
_cell.angle_alpha   90.00
_cell.angle_beta   90.00
_cell.angle_gamma   90.00
#
_symmetry.space_group_name_H-M   'P 1'
#
loop_
_entity.id
_entity.type
_entity.pdbx_description
1 polymer ?
#
loop_
_entity_poly.entity_id
_entity_poly.type
_entity_poly.pdbx_seq_one_letter_code
_entity_poly.pdbx_strand_id
1 'polypeptide(L)'
;MKRILLSLLAFALASFSLHAQFALIGSERSSIKWEQIKSPSYKVIYPVGMDSVGRVYSDLLEYYRPLVGRSAGFFPNQKYLTPMPVVLHPFYNEANGAVVWAPRRMALFTYPDAYWFLSAMPWHKMLAIHENRHVAQMQFSRTGTWETASYLFGEISSLYVQSLYGEAAMFEGDAVVAETALTDAGRGRSGDFLSYIRMSYDQGDMRNWYRWRYGSLTRYTPDHYRIGYMTVAGMRYRYDAPMFMRTYLTRATSLFGFGAMRKSMAMYSNKNLRRTWNEISGSFQEIWEADDSLRRPFQELTPIVDSRRRYTTYYGTVQASDGSLYSARAALDKATELVRILPSGRVQSVRPFSLDSRLVYSSASDCIYWAESVPDIRWELEGTSRIRSMDLSSSSVQDFTVSGRYVNPSVSADGSLLAAVEYPILGGSRVVVFDVLSRREVMSFAAPFELQLIDVAFKDESSLFLTAVSDDGAGLYLLADGKLSVLEPPVPVKIADLTVKDGVLYFCSDRTGTSEIYSWTDGQLLQLTNTAYGASAPFFKDGALAFSALLPQGRTPVVADSLLARPVSMADRAVYPIADVLTAQEKELPIPEVKEYEPKVKHYSKALNALHVHSWVPMYINYDSFSASRGDYFYESGCLGGTVFFQNLTGNLSGSLGVSWHTDMVDTTKTRAGFHARVKYSG
;
A
#
# COMPACT_ATOMS: atom_id res chain seq x y z
N MET A 1 -19.20 15.98 -43.78
CA MET A 1 -17.76 16.29 -43.60
C MET A 1 -17.52 17.56 -42.77
N LYS A 2 -18.03 18.74 -43.13
CA LYS A 2 -17.82 19.98 -42.33
C LYS A 2 -18.24 19.90 -40.86
N ARG A 3 -19.34 19.23 -40.53
CA ARG A 3 -19.80 19.07 -39.12
C ARG A 3 -18.90 18.15 -38.29
N ILE A 4 -18.31 17.11 -38.89
CA ILE A 4 -17.36 16.21 -38.21
C ILE A 4 -16.03 16.92 -37.96
N LEU A 5 -15.58 17.73 -38.92
CA LEU A 5 -14.39 18.56 -38.78
C LEU A 5 -14.57 19.62 -37.68
N LEU A 6 -15.75 20.25 -37.60
CA LEU A 6 -16.10 21.19 -36.53
C LEU A 6 -16.24 20.52 -35.15
N SER A 7 -16.71 19.28 -35.08
CA SER A 7 -16.74 18.51 -33.82
C SER A 7 -15.35 18.08 -33.37
N LEU A 8 -14.46 17.69 -34.30
CA LEU A 8 -13.04 17.40 -34.01
C LEU A 8 -12.28 18.67 -33.59
N LEU A 9 -12.58 19.82 -34.22
CA LEU A 9 -12.01 21.11 -33.84
C LEU A 9 -12.54 21.59 -32.48
N ALA A 10 -13.83 21.38 -32.19
CA ALA A 10 -14.42 21.69 -30.89
C ALA A 10 -13.90 20.75 -29.77
N PHE A 11 -13.55 19.50 -30.09
CA PHE A 11 -12.89 18.58 -29.16
C PHE A 11 -11.41 18.92 -28.96
N ALA A 12 -10.73 19.47 -29.98
CA ALA A 12 -9.37 20.02 -29.87
C ALA A 12 -9.33 21.37 -29.12
N LEU A 13 -10.43 22.11 -29.08
CA LEU A 13 -10.60 23.39 -28.37
C LEU A 13 -11.20 23.24 -26.96
N ALA A 14 -11.63 22.04 -26.56
CA ALA A 14 -12.07 21.75 -25.21
C ALA A 14 -10.83 21.56 -24.31
N SER A 15 -10.37 22.66 -23.71
CA SER A 15 -9.26 22.70 -22.75
C SER A 15 -9.57 21.83 -21.53
N PHE A 16 -9.07 20.59 -21.53
CA PHE A 16 -8.87 19.85 -20.29
C PHE A 16 -7.57 20.33 -19.66
N SER A 17 -7.62 20.77 -18.40
CA SER A 17 -6.45 21.09 -17.59
C SER A 17 -5.64 19.82 -17.31
N LEU A 18 -4.85 19.40 -18.29
CA LEU A 18 -3.89 18.31 -18.15
C LEU A 18 -2.69 18.84 -17.36
N HIS A 19 -2.61 18.46 -16.09
CA HIS A 19 -1.42 18.64 -15.27
C HIS A 19 -0.33 17.70 -15.78
N ALA A 20 0.35 18.08 -16.87
CA ALA A 20 1.49 17.33 -17.40
C ALA A 20 2.73 17.61 -16.54
N GLN A 21 2.69 17.28 -15.25
CA GLN A 21 3.92 17.05 -14.52
C GLN A 21 4.47 15.69 -14.96
N PHE A 22 5.70 15.66 -15.46
CA PHE A 22 6.44 14.40 -15.55
C PHE A 22 6.45 13.74 -14.17
N ALA A 23 6.30 12.42 -14.10
CA ALA A 23 6.15 11.70 -12.85
C ALA A 23 7.44 11.80 -12.01
N LEU A 24 7.49 12.83 -11.16
CA LEU A 24 8.49 13.02 -10.11
C LEU A 24 7.93 12.34 -8.86
N ILE A 25 8.39 11.12 -8.62
CA ILE A 25 8.09 10.37 -7.38
C ILE A 25 8.76 11.05 -6.18
N GLY A 26 9.92 11.66 -6.43
CA GLY A 26 10.64 12.52 -5.50
C GLY A 26 12.13 12.56 -5.89
N SER A 27 12.96 13.12 -5.02
CA SER A 27 14.43 13.17 -5.21
C SER A 27 15.19 12.59 -4.02
N GLU A 28 16.28 11.87 -4.33
CA GLU A 28 17.23 11.30 -3.36
C GLU A 28 18.57 12.05 -3.39
N ARG A 29 19.42 11.89 -2.37
CA ARG A 29 20.77 12.47 -2.34
C ARG A 29 21.57 12.17 -3.60
N SER A 30 22.21 13.20 -4.17
CA SER A 30 23.11 13.01 -5.32
C SER A 30 24.33 12.15 -5.03
N SER A 31 24.76 12.05 -3.76
CA SER A 31 25.91 11.25 -3.33
C SER A 31 25.70 9.74 -3.43
N ILE A 32 24.45 9.27 -3.53
CA ILE A 32 24.15 7.83 -3.62
C ILE A 32 24.77 7.26 -4.90
N LYS A 33 25.58 6.21 -4.75
CA LYS A 33 26.13 5.42 -5.86
C LYS A 33 25.21 4.25 -6.14
N TRP A 34 25.05 3.91 -7.41
CA TRP A 34 24.08 2.90 -7.85
C TRP A 34 24.75 1.75 -8.58
N GLU A 35 24.14 0.58 -8.43
CA GLU A 35 24.41 -0.64 -9.16
C GLU A 35 23.14 -1.09 -9.87
N GLN A 36 23.29 -2.09 -10.74
CA GLN A 36 22.19 -2.68 -11.47
C GLN A 36 22.39 -4.19 -11.64
N ILE A 37 21.28 -4.92 -11.63
CA ILE A 37 21.17 -6.29 -12.12
C ILE A 37 20.28 -6.28 -13.35
N LYS A 38 20.73 -6.94 -14.42
CA LYS A 38 19.94 -7.14 -15.63
C LYS A 38 19.50 -8.59 -15.72
N SER A 39 18.20 -8.78 -15.78
CA SER A 39 17.54 -10.06 -16.08
C SER A 39 16.92 -10.00 -17.49
N PRO A 40 16.30 -11.08 -18.00
CA PRO A 40 15.67 -11.08 -19.33
C PRO A 40 14.60 -10.00 -19.50
N SER A 41 13.82 -9.71 -18.46
CA SER A 41 12.64 -8.84 -18.50
C SER A 41 12.81 -7.56 -17.70
N TYR A 42 13.77 -7.49 -16.77
CA TYR A 42 13.94 -6.36 -15.86
C TYR A 42 15.39 -5.84 -15.79
N LYS A 43 15.50 -4.58 -15.38
CA LYS A 43 16.75 -3.90 -15.03
C LYS A 43 16.57 -3.29 -13.64
N VAL A 44 16.95 -4.04 -12.61
CA VAL A 44 16.85 -3.59 -11.21
C VAL A 44 18.04 -2.69 -10.89
N ILE A 45 17.77 -1.48 -10.42
CA ILE A 45 18.72 -0.42 -10.09
C ILE A 45 18.60 -0.13 -8.60
N TYR A 46 19.71 -0.21 -7.86
CA TYR A 46 19.72 -0.11 -6.39
C TYR A 46 21.00 0.55 -5.87
N PRO A 47 21.01 1.11 -4.65
CA PRO A 47 22.23 1.68 -4.06
C PRO A 47 23.31 0.63 -3.77
N VAL A 48 24.58 1.01 -3.91
CA VAL A 48 25.74 0.14 -3.62
C VAL A 48 25.63 -0.45 -2.20
N GLY A 49 25.90 -1.75 -2.05
CA GLY A 49 25.85 -2.48 -0.79
C GLY A 49 24.53 -3.21 -0.52
N MET A 50 23.56 -3.09 -1.44
CA MET A 50 22.26 -3.77 -1.36
C MET A 50 22.15 -4.97 -2.32
N ASP A 51 23.26 -5.61 -2.68
CA ASP A 51 23.32 -6.71 -3.65
C ASP A 51 22.30 -7.83 -3.37
N SER A 52 22.17 -8.23 -2.11
CA SER A 52 21.21 -9.27 -1.69
C SER A 52 19.77 -8.85 -1.94
N VAL A 53 19.41 -7.61 -1.57
CA VAL A 53 18.07 -7.06 -1.80
C VAL A 53 17.80 -6.90 -3.30
N GLY A 54 18.78 -6.40 -4.05
CA GLY A 54 18.70 -6.28 -5.51
C GLY A 54 18.45 -7.63 -6.20
N ARG A 55 19.11 -8.70 -5.75
CA ARG A 55 18.89 -10.06 -6.24
C ARG A 55 17.51 -10.60 -5.90
N VAL A 56 17.08 -10.48 -4.64
CA VAL A 56 15.73 -10.90 -4.20
C VAL A 56 14.64 -10.30 -5.08
N TYR A 57 14.66 -8.98 -5.31
CA TYR A 57 13.67 -8.35 -6.17
C TYR A 57 13.80 -8.79 -7.64
N SER A 58 15.01 -8.94 -8.17
CA SER A 58 15.23 -9.41 -9.54
C SER A 58 14.64 -10.81 -9.75
N ASP A 59 14.89 -11.74 -8.83
CA ASP A 59 14.44 -13.12 -8.91
C ASP A 59 12.93 -13.23 -8.75
N LEU A 60 12.34 -12.51 -7.77
CA LEU A 60 10.89 -12.51 -7.56
C LEU A 60 10.14 -11.91 -8.75
N LEU A 61 10.66 -10.84 -9.35
CA LEU A 61 10.01 -10.22 -10.50
C LEU A 61 9.98 -11.15 -11.72
N GLU A 62 11.07 -11.88 -11.99
CA GLU A 62 11.09 -12.90 -13.06
C GLU A 62 10.23 -14.11 -12.73
N TYR A 63 10.24 -14.57 -11.47
CA TYR A 63 9.41 -15.69 -11.01
C TYR A 63 7.91 -15.38 -11.16
N TYR A 64 7.47 -14.20 -10.71
CA TYR A 64 6.06 -13.81 -10.76
C TYR A 64 5.62 -13.30 -12.13
N ARG A 65 6.53 -12.89 -13.01
CA ARG A 65 6.20 -12.40 -14.36
C ARG A 65 5.21 -13.30 -15.13
N PRO A 66 5.45 -14.62 -15.32
CA PRO A 66 4.52 -15.49 -16.02
C PRO A 66 3.22 -15.74 -15.25
N LEU A 67 3.22 -15.62 -13.91
CA LEU A 67 2.06 -15.84 -13.05
C LEU A 67 1.11 -14.64 -13.13
N VAL A 68 1.61 -13.43 -12.92
CA VAL A 68 0.80 -12.20 -12.94
C VAL A 68 0.28 -11.86 -14.34
N GLY A 69 0.84 -12.42 -15.41
CA GLY A 69 0.41 -12.12 -16.78
C GLY A 69 -0.80 -12.90 -17.28
N ARG A 70 -1.10 -14.07 -16.69
CA ARG A 70 -2.06 -15.04 -17.27
C ARG A 70 -3.47 -14.48 -17.43
N SER A 71 -4.02 -13.97 -16.34
CA SER A 71 -5.37 -13.39 -16.31
C SER A 71 -5.41 -11.89 -16.70
N ALA A 72 -4.28 -11.19 -16.62
CA ALA A 72 -4.18 -9.77 -16.96
C ALA A 72 -4.38 -9.50 -18.45
N GLY A 73 -3.98 -10.44 -19.30
CA GLY A 73 -4.06 -10.33 -20.76
C GLY A 73 -2.76 -9.91 -21.44
N PHE A 74 -1.77 -9.47 -20.66
CA PHE A 74 -0.40 -9.20 -21.12
C PHE A 74 0.58 -9.75 -20.09
N PHE A 75 1.73 -10.25 -20.53
CA PHE A 75 2.83 -10.60 -19.62
C PHE A 75 3.71 -9.39 -19.40
N PRO A 76 4.17 -9.09 -18.17
CA PRO A 76 5.07 -7.97 -17.91
C PRO A 76 6.22 -7.87 -18.93
N ASN A 77 6.47 -6.65 -19.42
CA ASN A 77 7.46 -6.33 -20.44
C ASN A 77 7.28 -7.03 -21.83
N GLN A 78 6.14 -7.67 -22.13
CA GLN A 78 5.90 -8.34 -23.41
C GLN A 78 5.92 -7.39 -24.64
N LYS A 79 5.48 -6.14 -24.50
CA LYS A 79 5.39 -5.16 -25.60
C LYS A 79 6.63 -4.28 -25.76
N TYR A 80 7.67 -4.49 -24.97
CA TYR A 80 8.87 -3.66 -24.96
C TYR A 80 10.11 -4.51 -25.25
N LEU A 81 11.00 -4.00 -26.10
CA LEU A 81 12.27 -4.68 -26.44
C LEU A 81 13.34 -4.51 -25.36
N THR A 82 13.25 -3.44 -24.57
CA THR A 82 14.17 -3.17 -23.48
C THR A 82 13.60 -3.70 -22.15
N PRO A 83 14.46 -4.24 -21.26
CA PRO A 83 14.02 -4.65 -19.93
C PRO A 83 13.34 -3.50 -19.18
N MET A 84 12.31 -3.82 -18.40
CA MET A 84 11.60 -2.87 -17.55
C MET A 84 12.55 -2.32 -16.47
N PRO A 85 12.79 -1.00 -16.41
CA PRO A 85 13.56 -0.42 -15.32
C PRO A 85 12.80 -0.56 -14.00
N VAL A 86 13.51 -1.00 -12.96
CA VAL A 86 13.01 -1.09 -11.59
C VAL A 86 14.00 -0.37 -10.69
N VAL A 87 13.56 0.61 -9.93
CA VAL A 87 14.41 1.39 -9.01
C VAL A 87 14.02 1.06 -7.58
N LEU A 88 14.98 0.61 -6.78
CA LEU A 88 14.79 0.36 -5.36
C LEU A 88 15.12 1.63 -4.57
N HIS A 89 14.15 2.10 -3.78
CA HIS A 89 14.25 3.28 -2.93
C HIS A 89 14.29 2.86 -1.46
N PRO A 90 15.49 2.69 -0.87
CA PRO A 90 15.61 2.13 0.48
C PRO A 90 15.60 3.17 1.59
N PHE A 91 15.81 4.44 1.26
CA PHE A 91 15.91 5.54 2.21
C PHE A 91 14.56 6.17 2.54
N TYR A 92 13.54 5.91 1.73
CA TYR A 92 12.18 6.34 2.02
C TYR A 92 11.59 5.47 3.12
N ASN A 93 10.94 6.10 4.10
CA ASN A 93 10.45 5.43 5.30
C ASN A 93 8.93 5.24 5.31
N GLU A 94 8.33 5.15 4.12
CA GLU A 94 6.93 4.77 3.95
C GLU A 94 6.85 3.58 3.00
N ALA A 95 5.97 2.65 3.32
CA ALA A 95 5.75 1.44 2.54
C ALA A 95 4.91 1.77 1.31
N ASN A 96 5.48 1.61 0.12
CA ASN A 96 4.79 1.92 -1.12
C ASN A 96 5.40 1.16 -2.32
N GLY A 97 4.73 1.26 -3.46
CA GLY A 97 5.21 0.85 -4.78
C GLY A 97 4.54 1.73 -5.84
N ALA A 98 5.22 1.93 -6.96
CA ALA A 98 4.63 2.68 -8.07
C ALA A 98 5.15 2.19 -9.41
N VAL A 99 4.23 2.05 -10.36
CA VAL A 99 4.55 1.86 -11.78
C VAL A 99 4.17 3.10 -12.55
N VAL A 100 5.18 3.80 -13.07
CA VAL A 100 5.00 5.01 -13.88
C VAL A 100 5.35 4.74 -15.33
N TRP A 101 4.81 5.59 -16.20
CA TRP A 101 4.79 5.34 -17.64
C TRP A 101 5.70 6.21 -18.47
N ALA A 102 6.00 7.43 -18.00
CA ALA A 102 6.82 8.40 -18.71
C ALA A 102 7.72 9.16 -17.69
N PRO A 103 9.01 8.79 -17.57
CA PRO A 103 9.62 7.62 -18.19
C PRO A 103 9.06 6.31 -17.60
N ARG A 104 8.99 5.25 -18.39
CA ARG A 104 8.54 3.92 -17.96
C ARG A 104 9.50 3.36 -16.93
N ARG A 105 9.03 3.19 -15.69
CA ARG A 105 9.78 2.54 -14.61
C ARG A 105 8.85 2.03 -13.52
N MET A 106 9.32 1.00 -12.81
CA MET A 106 8.80 0.60 -11.52
C MET A 106 9.69 1.23 -10.43
N ALA A 107 9.08 1.76 -9.37
CA ALA A 107 9.73 2.28 -8.19
C ALA A 107 9.25 1.47 -6.99
N LEU A 108 10.16 0.78 -6.30
CA LEU A 108 9.84 -0.09 -5.18
C LEU A 108 10.49 0.47 -3.92
N PHE A 109 9.69 0.70 -2.88
CA PHE A 109 10.17 1.21 -1.61
C PHE A 109 10.41 0.04 -0.67
N THR A 110 11.64 -0.13 -0.19
CA THR A 110 12.02 -1.37 0.51
C THR A 110 11.65 -1.37 1.99
N TYR A 111 11.07 -0.28 2.49
CA TYR A 111 10.50 -0.22 3.84
C TYR A 111 9.21 -1.04 3.89
N PRO A 112 9.12 -2.08 4.74
CA PRO A 112 7.89 -2.84 4.86
C PRO A 112 6.84 -2.09 5.67
N ASP A 113 5.57 -2.33 5.36
CA ASP A 113 4.49 -1.95 6.26
C ASP A 113 4.35 -2.97 7.39
N ALA A 114 4.57 -2.53 8.63
CA ALA A 114 4.49 -3.36 9.82
C ALA A 114 3.26 -3.08 10.69
N TYR A 115 2.36 -2.17 10.28
CA TYR A 115 1.23 -1.73 11.12
C TYR A 115 -0.06 -1.50 10.35
N TRP A 116 -0.06 -0.72 9.26
CA TRP A 116 -1.28 -0.28 8.58
C TRP A 116 -1.82 -1.31 7.58
N PHE A 117 -0.95 -1.85 6.74
CA PHE A 117 -1.28 -2.81 5.68
C PHE A 117 -0.56 -4.14 5.88
N LEU A 118 -0.54 -4.62 7.13
CA LEU A 118 0.11 -5.88 7.47
C LEU A 118 -0.53 -7.06 6.71
N SER A 119 0.31 -7.78 5.97
CA SER A 119 -0.04 -9.00 5.27
C SER A 119 0.66 -10.19 5.91
N ALA A 120 0.07 -11.39 5.79
CA ALA A 120 0.71 -12.65 6.17
C ALA A 120 1.75 -13.12 5.14
N MET A 121 2.46 -12.20 4.49
CA MET A 121 3.55 -12.50 3.55
C MET A 121 4.63 -11.42 3.61
N PRO A 122 5.88 -11.73 3.23
CA PRO A 122 6.96 -10.75 3.22
C PRO A 122 6.69 -9.60 2.23
N TRP A 123 7.15 -8.40 2.57
CA TRP A 123 6.87 -7.17 1.81
C TRP A 123 7.38 -7.22 0.37
N HIS A 124 8.59 -7.76 0.17
CA HIS A 124 9.20 -7.88 -1.14
C HIS A 124 8.39 -8.78 -2.10
N LYS A 125 7.78 -9.85 -1.57
CA LYS A 125 6.91 -10.77 -2.33
C LYS A 125 5.61 -10.09 -2.72
N MET A 126 4.98 -9.37 -1.78
CA MET A 126 3.78 -8.59 -2.05
C MET A 126 4.01 -7.58 -3.18
N LEU A 127 5.07 -6.76 -3.07
CA LEU A 127 5.41 -5.77 -4.11
C LEU A 127 5.72 -6.42 -5.46
N ALA A 128 6.47 -7.52 -5.48
CA ALA A 128 6.82 -8.23 -6.71
C ALA A 128 5.59 -8.82 -7.42
N ILE A 129 4.49 -9.07 -6.71
CA ILE A 129 3.21 -9.49 -7.33
C ILE A 129 2.40 -8.25 -7.75
N HIS A 130 2.17 -7.32 -6.83
CA HIS A 130 1.29 -6.18 -7.02
C HIS A 130 1.78 -5.24 -8.13
N GLU A 131 3.01 -4.73 -8.01
CA GLU A 131 3.56 -3.78 -8.98
C GLU A 131 3.83 -4.44 -10.33
N ASN A 132 4.20 -5.72 -10.32
CA ASN A 132 4.40 -6.46 -11.55
C ASN A 132 3.07 -6.71 -12.30
N ARG A 133 1.95 -6.84 -11.57
CA ARG A 133 0.62 -6.84 -12.17
C ARG A 133 0.31 -5.51 -12.84
N HIS A 134 0.71 -4.37 -12.27
CA HIS A 134 0.61 -3.08 -12.97
C HIS A 134 1.44 -3.03 -14.25
N VAL A 135 2.65 -3.59 -14.27
CA VAL A 135 3.47 -3.70 -15.51
C VAL A 135 2.79 -4.54 -16.58
N ALA A 136 2.09 -5.62 -16.20
CA ALA A 136 1.24 -6.37 -17.12
C ALA A 136 0.11 -5.48 -17.68
N GLN A 137 -0.69 -4.88 -16.79
CA GLN A 137 -1.81 -4.04 -17.16
C GLN A 137 -1.39 -2.91 -18.10
N MET A 138 -0.20 -2.34 -17.88
CA MET A 138 0.33 -1.21 -18.64
C MET A 138 0.43 -1.47 -20.16
N GLN A 139 0.48 -2.71 -20.60
CA GLN A 139 0.81 -2.94 -22.01
C GLN A 139 -0.33 -2.62 -22.98
N PHE A 140 -1.54 -2.38 -22.47
CA PHE A 140 -2.68 -1.99 -23.29
C PHE A 140 -2.45 -0.65 -24.01
N SER A 141 -1.73 0.30 -23.41
CA SER A 141 -1.46 1.62 -24.02
C SER A 141 -0.35 1.60 -25.07
N ARG A 142 0.33 0.46 -25.21
CA ARG A 142 1.33 0.19 -26.26
C ARG A 142 0.85 -0.84 -27.27
N THR A 143 -0.46 -1.12 -27.31
CA THR A 143 -1.07 -2.17 -28.15
C THR A 143 -2.20 -1.60 -29.01
N GLY A 144 -2.44 -2.19 -30.18
CA GLY A 144 -3.57 -1.84 -31.04
C GLY A 144 -3.41 -0.45 -31.64
N THR A 145 -4.45 0.39 -31.59
CA THR A 145 -4.39 1.75 -32.17
C THR A 145 -3.36 2.65 -31.48
N TRP A 146 -2.99 2.32 -30.24
CA TRP A 146 -2.04 3.11 -29.45
C TRP A 146 -0.58 2.82 -29.78
N GLU A 147 -0.31 1.73 -30.49
CA GLU A 147 1.03 1.41 -30.96
C GLU A 147 1.59 2.55 -31.84
N THR A 148 0.79 3.04 -32.79
CA THR A 148 1.16 4.18 -33.62
C THR A 148 1.35 5.46 -32.81
N ALA A 149 0.47 5.73 -31.84
CA ALA A 149 0.57 6.93 -30.99
C ALA A 149 1.88 6.94 -30.20
N SER A 150 2.30 5.79 -29.68
CA SER A 150 3.56 5.69 -28.94
C SER A 150 4.82 5.80 -29.81
N TYR A 151 4.76 5.47 -31.10
CA TYR A 151 5.87 5.80 -32.02
C TYR A 151 5.91 7.30 -32.35
N LEU A 152 4.75 7.97 -32.41
CA LEU A 152 4.68 9.40 -32.73
C LEU A 152 5.00 10.30 -31.54
N PHE A 153 4.65 9.87 -30.32
CA PHE A 153 4.75 10.71 -29.13
C PHE A 153 5.68 10.14 -28.03
N GLY A 154 6.21 8.93 -28.22
CA GLY A 154 6.92 8.21 -27.18
C GLY A 154 6.01 7.85 -26.01
N GLU A 155 6.57 7.79 -24.81
CA GLU A 155 5.91 7.28 -23.61
C GLU A 155 4.80 8.19 -23.06
N ILE A 156 4.76 9.47 -23.45
CA ILE A 156 3.70 10.39 -23.02
C ILE A 156 2.33 9.95 -23.55
N SER A 157 2.27 9.25 -24.69
CA SER A 157 1.01 8.69 -25.20
C SER A 157 0.37 7.74 -24.21
N SER A 158 1.18 6.99 -23.45
CA SER A 158 0.69 6.04 -22.45
C SER A 158 -0.05 6.73 -21.31
N LEU A 159 0.40 7.92 -20.88
CA LEU A 159 -0.30 8.73 -19.87
C LEU A 159 -1.68 9.19 -20.36
N TYR A 160 -1.77 9.63 -21.62
CA TYR A 160 -3.04 10.02 -22.23
C TYR A 160 -4.01 8.84 -22.32
N VAL A 161 -3.53 7.69 -22.78
CA VAL A 161 -4.36 6.49 -22.90
C VAL A 161 -4.84 6.00 -21.52
N GLN A 162 -3.98 6.04 -20.50
CA GLN A 162 -4.38 5.72 -19.13
C GLN A 162 -5.44 6.68 -18.60
N SER A 163 -5.34 7.99 -18.88
CA SER A 163 -6.34 8.97 -18.44
C SER A 163 -7.71 8.78 -19.11
N LEU A 164 -7.73 8.28 -20.36
CA LEU A 164 -8.97 8.06 -21.11
C LEU A 164 -9.66 6.74 -20.77
N TYR A 165 -8.90 5.67 -20.52
CA TYR A 165 -9.44 4.32 -20.39
C TYR A 165 -9.11 3.64 -19.07
N GLY A 166 -8.09 4.10 -18.35
CA GLY A 166 -7.66 3.56 -17.08
C GLY A 166 -8.61 3.96 -15.95
N GLU A 167 -8.92 3.02 -15.08
CA GLU A 167 -9.73 3.24 -13.89
C GLU A 167 -8.94 2.73 -12.69
N ALA A 168 -8.50 3.63 -11.82
CA ALA A 168 -7.60 3.29 -10.71
C ALA A 168 -8.14 2.12 -9.86
N ALA A 169 -9.43 2.14 -9.50
CA ALA A 169 -10.04 1.03 -8.77
C ALA A 169 -9.91 -0.31 -9.52
N MET A 170 -10.04 -0.34 -10.85
CA MET A 170 -9.90 -1.59 -11.62
C MET A 170 -8.47 -2.11 -11.62
N PHE A 171 -7.48 -1.23 -11.76
CA PHE A 171 -6.07 -1.59 -11.80
C PHE A 171 -5.61 -2.12 -10.43
N GLU A 172 -5.93 -1.38 -9.37
CA GLU A 172 -5.57 -1.68 -7.99
C GLU A 172 -6.31 -2.90 -7.47
N GLY A 173 -7.61 -3.01 -7.77
CA GLY A 173 -8.42 -4.17 -7.45
C GLY A 173 -7.94 -5.46 -8.10
N ASP A 174 -7.50 -5.39 -9.36
CA ASP A 174 -6.96 -6.53 -10.08
C ASP A 174 -5.55 -6.93 -9.59
N ALA A 175 -4.75 -5.97 -9.12
CA ALA A 175 -3.50 -6.25 -8.44
C ALA A 175 -3.72 -6.93 -7.08
N VAL A 176 -4.75 -6.53 -6.32
CA VAL A 176 -5.18 -7.24 -5.10
C VAL A 176 -5.71 -8.64 -5.41
N VAL A 177 -6.45 -8.81 -6.52
CA VAL A 177 -6.86 -10.14 -7.00
C VAL A 177 -5.63 -11.00 -7.30
N ALA A 178 -4.57 -10.46 -7.89
CA ALA A 178 -3.34 -11.20 -8.16
C ALA A 178 -2.60 -11.61 -6.87
N GLU A 179 -2.46 -10.71 -5.88
CA GLU A 179 -1.93 -11.07 -4.55
C GLU A 179 -2.68 -12.25 -3.94
N THR A 180 -4.00 -12.17 -3.99
CA THR A 180 -4.90 -13.16 -3.40
C THR A 180 -4.84 -14.47 -4.19
N ALA A 181 -4.87 -14.44 -5.51
CA ALA A 181 -4.93 -15.66 -6.30
C ALA A 181 -3.60 -16.42 -6.37
N LEU A 182 -2.46 -15.73 -6.20
CA LEU A 182 -1.12 -16.30 -6.38
C LEU A 182 -0.40 -16.63 -5.07
N THR A 183 -1.01 -16.34 -3.92
CA THR A 183 -0.46 -16.66 -2.60
C THR A 183 -1.55 -17.22 -1.70
N ASP A 184 -1.17 -17.91 -0.63
CA ASP A 184 -2.11 -18.30 0.43
C ASP A 184 -2.43 -17.14 1.39
N ALA A 185 -1.83 -15.97 1.15
CA ALA A 185 -2.09 -14.71 1.84
C ALA A 185 -2.83 -13.76 0.87
N GLY A 186 -2.47 -12.47 0.89
CA GLY A 186 -3.06 -11.43 0.04
C GLY A 186 -4.25 -10.75 0.72
N ARG A 187 -4.50 -9.49 0.35
CA ARG A 187 -5.52 -8.67 1.04
C ARG A 187 -6.93 -9.25 0.91
N GLY A 188 -7.24 -10.02 -0.14
CA GLY A 188 -8.51 -10.72 -0.28
C GLY A 188 -8.77 -11.84 0.74
N ARG A 189 -7.74 -12.28 1.48
CA ARG A 189 -7.83 -13.21 2.62
C ARG A 189 -7.66 -12.52 3.98
N SER A 190 -7.46 -11.21 4.04
CA SER A 190 -7.38 -10.53 5.35
C SER A 190 -8.77 -10.32 5.94
N GLY A 191 -8.91 -10.60 7.24
CA GLY A 191 -10.19 -10.47 7.94
C GLY A 191 -10.72 -9.04 8.07
N ASP A 192 -9.85 -8.03 7.87
CA ASP A 192 -10.17 -6.61 7.99
C ASP A 192 -10.23 -5.86 6.65
N PHE A 193 -9.83 -6.48 5.54
CA PHE A 193 -9.82 -5.81 4.24
C PHE A 193 -11.24 -5.41 3.80
N LEU A 194 -12.24 -6.29 3.92
CA LEU A 194 -13.62 -5.97 3.52
C LEU A 194 -14.58 -5.74 4.69
N SER A 195 -14.10 -5.71 5.94
CA SER A 195 -14.94 -5.68 7.16
C SER A 195 -15.91 -4.50 7.21
N TYR A 196 -15.49 -3.30 6.78
CA TYR A 196 -16.40 -2.14 6.72
C TYR A 196 -17.53 -2.31 5.71
N ILE A 197 -17.24 -2.91 4.55
CA ILE A 197 -18.27 -3.15 3.53
C ILE A 197 -19.22 -4.25 3.99
N ARG A 198 -18.68 -5.32 4.61
CA ARG A 198 -19.46 -6.36 5.28
C ARG A 198 -20.43 -5.79 6.30
N MET A 199 -19.93 -4.99 7.24
CA MET A 199 -20.76 -4.29 8.24
C MET A 199 -21.80 -3.39 7.56
N SER A 200 -21.42 -2.65 6.53
CA SER A 200 -22.35 -1.77 5.82
C SER A 200 -23.51 -2.54 5.19
N TYR A 201 -23.25 -3.73 4.63
CA TYR A 201 -24.28 -4.55 3.99
C TYR A 201 -25.24 -5.16 5.01
N ASP A 202 -24.74 -5.69 6.13
CA ASP A 202 -25.57 -6.16 7.24
C ASP A 202 -26.49 -5.05 7.79
N GLN A 203 -26.00 -3.81 7.82
CA GLN A 203 -26.77 -2.62 8.21
C GLN A 203 -27.66 -2.06 7.08
N GLY A 204 -27.78 -2.76 5.95
CA GLY A 204 -28.65 -2.39 4.82
C GLY A 204 -28.11 -1.30 3.88
N ASP A 205 -26.86 -0.86 4.03
CA ASP A 205 -26.23 0.16 3.18
C ASP A 205 -25.68 -0.44 1.87
N MET A 206 -26.61 -0.85 0.99
CA MET A 206 -26.31 -1.43 -0.34
C MET A 206 -26.06 -0.36 -1.41
N ARG A 207 -25.14 0.57 -1.12
CA ARG A 207 -24.76 1.65 -2.06
C ARG A 207 -24.32 1.09 -3.42
N ASN A 208 -24.62 1.85 -4.48
CA ASN A 208 -24.17 1.49 -5.83
C ASN A 208 -22.64 1.70 -5.99
N TRP A 209 -22.09 1.09 -7.03
CA TRP A 209 -20.66 1.16 -7.36
C TRP A 209 -20.07 2.57 -7.33
N TYR A 210 -20.75 3.58 -7.88
CA TYR A 210 -20.23 4.97 -7.92
C TYR A 210 -20.16 5.61 -6.53
N ARG A 211 -21.15 5.35 -5.67
CA ARG A 211 -21.14 5.88 -4.30
C ARG A 211 -20.06 5.24 -3.44
N TRP A 212 -19.73 3.98 -3.71
CA TRP A 212 -18.56 3.31 -3.13
C TRP A 212 -17.24 3.79 -3.76
N ARG A 213 -17.22 4.12 -5.05
CA ARG A 213 -16.00 4.54 -5.74
C ARG A 213 -15.55 5.96 -5.40
N TYR A 214 -16.50 6.90 -5.31
CA TYR A 214 -16.23 8.33 -5.11
C TYR A 214 -16.41 8.81 -3.66
N GLY A 215 -17.04 8.00 -2.81
CA GLY A 215 -17.21 8.29 -1.39
C GLY A 215 -18.14 9.46 -1.07
N SER A 216 -18.12 9.87 0.19
CA SER A 216 -18.89 11.00 0.74
C SER A 216 -18.27 11.48 2.06
N LEU A 217 -18.39 12.77 2.38
CA LEU A 217 -18.04 13.32 3.70
C LEU A 217 -19.04 12.96 4.82
N THR A 218 -20.17 12.35 4.46
CA THR A 218 -21.23 11.94 5.40
C THR A 218 -21.31 10.44 5.62
N ARG A 219 -20.87 9.64 4.64
CA ARG A 219 -20.85 8.18 4.72
C ARG A 219 -19.45 7.70 4.43
N TYR A 220 -18.82 7.10 5.44
CA TYR A 220 -17.49 6.55 5.27
C TYR A 220 -17.48 5.55 4.11
N THR A 221 -16.40 5.61 3.37
CA THR A 221 -16.16 4.82 2.19
C THR A 221 -14.69 4.44 2.26
N PRO A 222 -14.37 3.14 2.22
CA PRO A 222 -12.99 2.71 2.19
C PRO A 222 -12.29 3.15 0.90
N ASP A 223 -11.06 2.70 0.71
CA ASP A 223 -10.27 3.01 -0.47
C ASP A 223 -10.72 2.32 -1.77
N HIS A 224 -10.09 2.74 -2.86
CA HIS A 224 -10.35 2.24 -4.21
C HIS A 224 -9.88 0.79 -4.41
N TYR A 225 -8.93 0.29 -3.62
CA TYR A 225 -8.48 -1.11 -3.64
C TYR A 225 -9.63 -2.07 -3.35
N ARG A 226 -10.42 -1.80 -2.30
CA ARG A 226 -11.53 -2.66 -1.87
C ARG A 226 -12.63 -2.75 -2.92
N ILE A 227 -13.05 -1.62 -3.47
CA ILE A 227 -14.11 -1.56 -4.49
C ILE A 227 -13.64 -2.17 -5.80
N GLY A 228 -12.38 -1.93 -6.15
CA GLY A 228 -11.68 -2.61 -7.22
C GLY A 228 -11.73 -4.13 -7.08
N TYR A 229 -11.26 -4.63 -5.94
CA TYR A 229 -11.21 -6.05 -5.63
C TYR A 229 -12.60 -6.67 -5.71
N MET A 230 -13.60 -6.09 -5.06
CA MET A 230 -14.99 -6.58 -5.14
C MET A 230 -15.49 -6.64 -6.58
N THR A 231 -15.12 -5.67 -7.43
CA THR A 231 -15.52 -5.66 -8.84
C THR A 231 -14.83 -6.78 -9.62
N VAL A 232 -13.50 -6.88 -9.57
CA VAL A 232 -12.73 -7.85 -10.36
C VAL A 232 -12.92 -9.27 -9.84
N ALA A 233 -12.78 -9.48 -8.53
CA ALA A 233 -13.02 -10.76 -7.87
C ALA A 233 -14.47 -11.21 -8.04
N GLY A 234 -15.42 -10.28 -7.90
CA GLY A 234 -16.85 -10.55 -8.11
C GLY A 234 -17.17 -10.97 -9.53
N MET A 235 -16.58 -10.34 -10.56
CA MET A 235 -16.74 -10.78 -11.94
C MET A 235 -16.20 -12.20 -12.15
N ARG A 236 -15.01 -12.48 -11.61
CA ARG A 236 -14.36 -13.79 -11.70
C ARG A 236 -15.14 -14.89 -10.98
N TYR A 237 -15.67 -14.60 -9.80
CA TYR A 237 -16.42 -15.55 -8.98
C TYR A 237 -17.86 -15.76 -9.49
N ARG A 238 -18.64 -14.67 -9.62
CA ARG A 238 -20.08 -14.75 -9.91
C ARG A 238 -20.38 -15.17 -11.35
N TYR A 239 -19.53 -14.79 -12.30
CA TYR A 239 -19.77 -15.01 -13.73
C TYR A 239 -18.71 -15.90 -14.38
N ASP A 240 -17.89 -16.59 -13.58
CA ASP A 240 -16.79 -17.43 -14.05
C ASP A 240 -15.97 -16.77 -15.15
N ALA A 241 -15.50 -15.54 -14.87
CA ALA A 241 -14.83 -14.68 -15.83
C ALA A 241 -13.33 -14.51 -15.53
N PRO A 242 -12.50 -15.59 -15.53
CA PRO A 242 -11.08 -15.52 -15.16
C PRO A 242 -10.28 -14.53 -16.03
N MET A 243 -10.72 -14.30 -17.26
CA MET A 243 -10.10 -13.38 -18.23
C MET A 243 -10.74 -11.99 -18.26
N PHE A 244 -11.50 -11.60 -17.24
CA PHE A 244 -12.21 -10.32 -17.21
C PHE A 244 -11.29 -9.12 -17.44
N MET A 245 -10.13 -9.08 -16.78
CA MET A 245 -9.16 -7.99 -16.93
C MET A 245 -8.61 -7.92 -18.35
N ARG A 246 -8.20 -9.06 -18.93
CA ARG A 246 -7.80 -9.15 -20.35
C ARG A 246 -8.86 -8.57 -21.26
N THR A 247 -10.12 -8.93 -21.04
CA THR A 247 -11.26 -8.47 -21.85
C THR A 247 -11.47 -6.97 -21.74
N TYR A 248 -11.33 -6.39 -20.55
CA TYR A 248 -11.36 -4.95 -20.33
C TYR A 248 -10.21 -4.22 -21.04
N LEU A 249 -8.97 -4.67 -20.82
CA LEU A 249 -7.79 -4.04 -21.42
C LEU A 249 -7.76 -4.18 -22.94
N THR A 250 -8.19 -5.32 -23.49
CA THR A 250 -8.29 -5.54 -24.95
C THR A 250 -9.27 -4.55 -25.59
N ARG A 251 -10.40 -4.24 -24.95
CA ARG A 251 -11.29 -3.19 -25.45
C ARG A 251 -10.65 -1.81 -25.39
N ALA A 252 -9.84 -1.56 -24.36
CA ALA A 252 -9.13 -0.31 -24.17
C ALA A 252 -7.96 -0.12 -25.15
N THR A 253 -7.57 -1.11 -25.97
CA THR A 253 -6.53 -0.95 -27.00
C THR A 253 -7.03 -0.25 -28.28
N SER A 254 -8.29 0.19 -28.32
CA SER A 254 -8.91 0.86 -29.45
C SER A 254 -9.34 2.28 -29.09
N LEU A 255 -9.06 3.24 -29.98
CA LEU A 255 -9.54 4.63 -29.88
C LEU A 255 -11.06 4.74 -29.73
N PHE A 256 -11.82 3.76 -30.23
CA PHE A 256 -13.28 3.72 -30.09
C PHE A 256 -13.75 2.83 -28.92
N GLY A 257 -12.83 2.40 -28.05
CA GLY A 257 -13.05 1.53 -26.89
C GLY A 257 -13.83 2.15 -25.73
N PHE A 258 -14.61 3.21 -25.95
CA PHE A 258 -15.30 3.94 -24.88
C PHE A 258 -16.22 3.03 -24.06
N GLY A 259 -16.20 3.25 -22.74
CA GLY A 259 -16.98 2.44 -21.80
C GLY A 259 -16.46 1.00 -21.67
N ALA A 260 -15.17 0.76 -21.92
CA ALA A 260 -14.54 -0.57 -21.90
C ALA A 260 -14.90 -1.39 -20.67
N MET A 261 -14.86 -0.81 -19.47
CA MET A 261 -15.26 -1.48 -18.23
C MET A 261 -16.72 -1.95 -18.29
N ARG A 262 -17.67 -1.04 -18.53
CA ARG A 262 -19.11 -1.34 -18.55
C ARG A 262 -19.46 -2.37 -19.62
N LYS A 263 -18.87 -2.25 -20.82
CA LYS A 263 -19.07 -3.20 -21.93
C LYS A 263 -18.47 -4.58 -21.63
N SER A 264 -17.34 -4.63 -20.91
CA SER A 264 -16.74 -5.89 -20.48
C SER A 264 -17.56 -6.59 -19.44
N MET A 265 -18.08 -5.86 -18.46
CA MET A 265 -19.00 -6.42 -17.48
C MET A 265 -20.27 -6.96 -18.16
N ALA A 266 -20.88 -6.16 -19.05
CA ALA A 266 -22.08 -6.57 -19.78
C ALA A 266 -21.88 -7.79 -20.69
N MET A 267 -20.67 -8.01 -21.21
CA MET A 267 -20.35 -9.18 -22.03
C MET A 267 -20.44 -10.49 -21.24
N TYR A 268 -19.99 -10.51 -19.99
CA TYR A 268 -20.08 -11.71 -19.14
C TYR A 268 -21.44 -11.81 -18.44
N SER A 269 -21.99 -10.70 -17.97
CA SER A 269 -23.21 -10.70 -17.17
C SER A 269 -24.51 -10.65 -17.98
N ASN A 270 -24.44 -10.29 -19.27
CA ASN A 270 -25.58 -9.90 -20.10
C ASN A 270 -26.44 -8.78 -19.48
N LYS A 271 -25.85 -7.95 -18.62
CA LYS A 271 -26.55 -6.94 -17.81
C LYS A 271 -25.80 -5.61 -17.80
N ASN A 272 -26.51 -4.53 -17.47
CA ASN A 272 -25.86 -3.25 -17.22
C ASN A 272 -25.07 -3.26 -15.89
N LEU A 273 -24.22 -2.25 -15.68
CA LEU A 273 -23.37 -2.11 -14.50
C LEU A 273 -24.17 -2.20 -13.19
N ARG A 274 -25.34 -1.54 -13.10
CA ARG A 274 -26.13 -1.53 -11.86
C ARG A 274 -26.58 -2.93 -11.47
N ARG A 275 -27.17 -3.68 -12.42
CA ARG A 275 -27.61 -5.06 -12.16
C ARG A 275 -26.43 -5.99 -11.88
N THR A 276 -25.35 -5.84 -12.64
CA THR A 276 -24.12 -6.64 -12.45
C THR A 276 -23.53 -6.41 -11.05
N TRP A 277 -23.42 -5.15 -10.62
CA TRP A 277 -22.94 -4.79 -9.29
C TRP A 277 -23.83 -5.31 -8.17
N ASN A 278 -25.15 -5.22 -8.33
CA ASN A 278 -26.08 -5.74 -7.32
C ASN A 278 -25.92 -7.26 -7.14
N GLU A 279 -25.74 -8.02 -8.22
CA GLU A 279 -25.51 -9.46 -8.13
C GLU A 279 -24.15 -9.80 -7.52
N ILE A 280 -23.10 -9.06 -7.86
CA ILE A 280 -21.79 -9.21 -7.19
C ILE A 280 -21.92 -8.92 -5.69
N SER A 281 -22.52 -7.78 -5.33
CA SER A 281 -22.69 -7.37 -3.94
C SER A 281 -23.52 -8.39 -3.16
N GLY A 282 -24.57 -8.93 -3.79
CA GLY A 282 -25.38 -10.01 -3.24
C GLY A 282 -24.57 -11.28 -2.97
N SER A 283 -23.69 -11.69 -3.88
CA SER A 283 -22.81 -12.85 -3.64
C SER A 283 -21.84 -12.64 -2.48
N PHE A 284 -21.26 -11.45 -2.32
CA PHE A 284 -20.45 -11.14 -1.15
C PHE A 284 -21.28 -11.18 0.13
N GLN A 285 -22.49 -10.61 0.11
CA GLN A 285 -23.42 -10.63 1.24
C GLN A 285 -23.81 -12.07 1.64
N GLU A 286 -24.21 -12.92 0.69
CA GLU A 286 -24.58 -14.32 0.93
C GLU A 286 -23.44 -15.10 1.60
N ILE A 287 -22.19 -14.89 1.15
CA ILE A 287 -21.01 -15.54 1.74
C ILE A 287 -20.79 -15.06 3.18
N TRP A 288 -20.88 -13.75 3.42
CA TRP A 288 -20.71 -13.20 4.76
C TRP A 288 -21.82 -13.63 5.72
N GLU A 289 -23.08 -13.70 5.25
CA GLU A 289 -24.21 -14.17 6.05
C GLU A 289 -24.05 -15.65 6.43
N ALA A 290 -23.56 -16.50 5.50
CA ALA A 290 -23.27 -17.90 5.77
C ALA A 290 -22.14 -18.05 6.81
N ASP A 291 -21.04 -17.31 6.65
CA ASP A 291 -19.94 -17.25 7.63
C ASP A 291 -20.44 -16.78 9.00
N ASP A 292 -21.26 -15.73 9.05
CA ASP A 292 -21.84 -15.23 10.30
C ASP A 292 -22.76 -16.26 10.95
N SER A 293 -23.51 -17.06 10.20
CA SER A 293 -24.36 -18.11 10.77
C SER A 293 -23.54 -19.19 11.49
N LEU A 294 -22.33 -19.49 11.02
CA LEU A 294 -21.43 -20.49 11.60
C LEU A 294 -20.72 -19.96 12.86
N ARG A 295 -20.52 -18.64 12.93
CA ARG A 295 -19.82 -18.00 14.05
C ARG A 295 -20.75 -17.50 15.16
N ARG A 296 -22.04 -17.31 14.90
CA ARG A 296 -23.01 -16.87 15.92
C ARG A 296 -23.16 -17.88 17.07
N PRO A 297 -23.51 -17.42 18.29
CA PRO A 297 -23.73 -16.02 18.67
C PRO A 297 -22.43 -15.22 18.86
N PHE A 298 -22.49 -13.92 18.58
CA PHE A 298 -21.39 -12.98 18.83
C PHE A 298 -21.46 -12.42 20.24
N GLN A 299 -20.31 -12.08 20.81
CA GLN A 299 -20.24 -11.39 22.10
C GLN A 299 -20.85 -9.99 22.02
N GLU A 300 -21.48 -9.56 23.11
CA GLU A 300 -21.94 -8.18 23.24
C GLU A 300 -20.77 -7.26 23.57
N LEU A 301 -20.64 -6.18 22.79
CA LEU A 301 -19.55 -5.22 22.91
C LEU A 301 -20.08 -3.90 23.45
N THR A 302 -19.47 -3.42 24.54
CA THR A 302 -19.79 -2.12 25.13
C THR A 302 -18.72 -1.11 24.76
N PRO A 303 -19.04 -0.04 24.00
CA PRO A 303 -18.11 1.05 23.73
C PRO A 303 -17.67 1.76 25.00
N ILE A 304 -16.37 2.06 25.11
CA ILE A 304 -15.82 2.84 26.24
C ILE A 304 -16.05 4.34 26.03
N VAL A 305 -16.14 4.78 24.78
CA VAL A 305 -16.36 6.19 24.41
C VAL A 305 -17.80 6.42 23.98
N ASP A 306 -18.29 7.63 24.27
CA ASP A 306 -19.61 8.08 23.85
C ASP A 306 -19.78 8.01 22.33
N SER A 307 -20.95 7.55 21.89
CA SER A 307 -21.29 7.43 20.47
C SER A 307 -21.16 8.78 19.74
N ARG A 308 -20.64 8.73 18.51
CA ARG A 308 -20.44 9.91 17.65
C ARG A 308 -21.36 9.84 16.44
N ARG A 309 -21.79 11.01 15.96
CA ARG A 309 -22.61 11.13 14.74
C ARG A 309 -21.84 10.78 13.46
N ARG A 310 -20.52 11.00 13.44
CA ARG A 310 -19.67 10.74 12.27
C ARG A 310 -18.77 9.54 12.52
N TYR A 311 -18.47 8.82 11.43
CA TYR A 311 -17.50 7.74 11.44
C TYR A 311 -16.17 8.21 12.02
N THR A 312 -15.75 7.58 13.11
CA THR A 312 -14.54 7.92 13.86
C THR A 312 -13.74 6.65 14.12
N THR A 313 -12.44 6.71 13.93
CA THR A 313 -11.54 5.59 14.21
C THR A 313 -10.55 5.98 15.31
N TYR A 314 -10.39 5.07 16.27
CA TYR A 314 -9.42 5.13 17.35
C TYR A 314 -8.35 4.06 17.14
N TYR A 315 -7.09 4.46 17.20
CA TYR A 315 -5.91 3.61 17.00
C TYR A 315 -5.07 3.55 18.28
N GLY A 316 -4.45 2.39 18.53
CA GLY A 316 -3.46 2.17 19.59
C GLY A 316 -3.88 2.74 20.95
N THR A 317 -4.89 2.16 21.59
CA THR A 317 -5.38 2.66 22.90
C THR A 317 -4.53 2.11 24.05
N VAL A 318 -4.13 2.97 24.98
CA VAL A 318 -3.42 2.59 26.23
C VAL A 318 -4.06 3.25 27.44
N GLN A 319 -4.02 2.61 28.61
CA GLN A 319 -4.48 3.19 29.87
C GLN A 319 -3.31 3.78 30.66
N ALA A 320 -3.46 5.03 31.11
CA ALA A 320 -2.54 5.69 32.02
C ALA A 320 -2.88 5.38 33.49
N SER A 321 -1.94 5.67 34.41
CA SER A 321 -2.08 5.35 35.85
C SER A 321 -3.26 6.05 36.53
N ASP A 322 -3.73 7.17 36.00
CA ASP A 322 -4.90 7.89 36.51
C ASP A 322 -6.25 7.32 36.04
N GLY A 323 -6.23 6.20 35.31
CA GLY A 323 -7.39 5.52 34.75
C GLY A 323 -7.88 6.09 33.42
N SER A 324 -7.33 7.20 32.94
CA SER A 324 -7.66 7.74 31.62
C SER A 324 -7.01 6.93 30.49
N LEU A 325 -7.66 6.88 29.33
CA LEU A 325 -7.10 6.23 28.14
C LEU A 325 -6.53 7.27 27.18
N TYR A 326 -5.48 6.89 26.46
CA TYR A 326 -4.91 7.68 25.36
C TYR A 326 -5.02 6.90 24.07
N SER A 327 -5.40 7.57 22.99
CA SER A 327 -5.56 6.95 21.67
C SER A 327 -5.38 7.98 20.57
N ALA A 328 -4.88 7.56 19.40
CA ALA A 328 -4.90 8.39 18.20
C ALA A 328 -6.28 8.31 17.54
N ARG A 329 -6.93 9.45 17.36
CA ARG A 329 -8.26 9.57 16.76
C ARG A 329 -8.18 10.18 15.37
N ALA A 330 -8.79 9.53 14.39
CA ALA A 330 -9.06 10.08 13.06
C ALA A 330 -10.57 10.10 12.76
N ALA A 331 -11.04 11.13 12.07
CA ALA A 331 -12.43 11.26 11.67
C ALA A 331 -12.55 11.86 10.26
N LEU A 332 -13.70 11.68 9.60
CA LEU A 332 -13.94 12.22 8.25
C LEU A 332 -13.79 13.75 8.14
N ASP A 333 -13.95 14.48 9.23
CA ASP A 333 -13.90 15.94 9.28
C ASP A 333 -12.72 16.49 10.11
N LYS A 334 -11.77 15.63 10.51
CA LYS A 334 -10.62 16.02 11.33
C LYS A 334 -9.36 15.24 10.98
N ALA A 335 -8.23 15.95 10.94
CA ALA A 335 -6.91 15.33 10.92
C ALA A 335 -6.66 14.50 12.19
N THR A 336 -5.73 13.55 12.10
CA THR A 336 -5.37 12.67 13.22
C THR A 336 -4.85 13.49 14.41
N GLU A 337 -5.37 13.17 15.59
CA GLU A 337 -5.02 13.82 16.85
C GLU A 337 -4.88 12.79 17.96
N LEU A 338 -3.98 13.03 18.91
CA LEU A 338 -3.94 12.30 20.15
C LEU A 338 -5.06 12.82 21.04
N VAL A 339 -5.83 11.90 21.62
CA VAL A 339 -6.91 12.23 22.53
C VAL A 339 -6.75 11.51 23.85
N ARG A 340 -7.23 12.16 24.91
CA ARG A 340 -7.43 11.57 26.23
C ARG A 340 -8.91 11.26 26.44
N ILE A 341 -9.22 10.04 26.82
CA ILE A 341 -10.56 9.55 27.13
C ILE A 341 -10.62 9.42 28.64
N LEU A 342 -11.43 10.27 29.28
CA LEU A 342 -11.62 10.25 30.72
C LEU A 342 -12.38 8.98 31.15
N PRO A 343 -12.30 8.56 32.42
CA PRO A 343 -13.09 7.43 32.93
C PRO A 343 -14.60 7.57 32.70
N SER A 344 -15.11 8.79 32.51
CA SER A 344 -16.50 9.07 32.16
C SER A 344 -16.86 8.81 30.69
N GLY A 345 -15.91 8.40 29.83
CA GLY A 345 -16.09 8.26 28.38
C GLY A 345 -15.90 9.56 27.60
N ARG A 346 -15.78 10.70 28.28
CA ARG A 346 -15.58 12.01 27.65
C ARG A 346 -14.20 12.12 27.00
N VAL A 347 -14.18 12.53 25.74
CA VAL A 347 -12.95 12.65 24.94
C VAL A 347 -12.45 14.09 24.85
N GLN A 348 -11.18 14.30 25.19
CA GLN A 348 -10.45 15.57 25.14
C GLN A 348 -9.34 15.51 24.09
N SER A 349 -9.21 16.55 23.27
CA SER A 349 -8.08 16.67 22.33
C SER A 349 -6.82 17.02 23.12
N VAL A 350 -5.71 16.35 22.80
CA VAL A 350 -4.39 16.64 23.38
C VAL A 350 -3.58 17.45 22.35
N ARG A 351 -3.37 16.90 21.15
CA ARG A 351 -2.56 17.54 20.11
C ARG A 351 -2.77 16.91 18.72
N PRO A 352 -2.43 17.61 17.62
CA PRO A 352 -2.21 16.97 16.33
C PRO A 352 -1.17 15.85 16.45
N PHE A 353 -1.40 14.76 15.73
CA PHE A 353 -0.65 13.54 15.95
C PHE A 353 -0.46 12.73 14.67
N SER A 354 0.73 12.13 14.55
CA SER A 354 1.07 11.15 13.53
C SER A 354 1.56 9.89 14.23
N LEU A 355 1.23 8.73 13.69
CA LEU A 355 1.65 7.44 14.23
C LEU A 355 1.90 6.46 13.08
N ASP A 356 2.98 5.69 13.18
CA ASP A 356 3.28 4.56 12.29
C ASP A 356 3.42 3.25 13.07
N SER A 357 2.89 3.23 14.29
CA SER A 357 2.87 2.08 15.18
C SER A 357 1.74 2.16 16.20
N ARG A 358 1.58 1.12 17.00
CA ARG A 358 0.82 1.17 18.26
C ARG A 358 1.40 2.19 19.26
N LEU A 359 0.56 2.63 20.19
CA LEU A 359 0.99 3.36 21.40
C LEU A 359 1.38 2.34 22.48
N VAL A 360 2.38 2.70 23.28
CA VAL A 360 2.77 1.94 24.48
C VAL A 360 2.87 2.90 25.66
N TYR A 361 2.38 2.48 26.82
CA TYR A 361 2.45 3.26 28.06
C TYR A 361 3.37 2.59 29.07
N SER A 362 4.19 3.39 29.76
CA SER A 362 4.96 2.96 30.93
C SER A 362 4.44 3.67 32.17
N SER A 363 4.00 2.91 33.16
CA SER A 363 3.58 3.43 34.46
C SER A 363 4.76 3.91 35.32
N ALA A 364 5.96 3.34 35.13
CA ALA A 364 7.15 3.70 35.89
C ALA A 364 7.64 5.13 35.59
N SER A 365 7.55 5.55 34.32
CA SER A 365 7.96 6.89 33.88
C SER A 365 6.79 7.83 33.59
N ASP A 366 5.54 7.34 33.68
CA ASP A 366 4.32 8.02 33.24
C ASP A 366 4.43 8.60 31.80
N CYS A 367 4.96 7.77 30.89
CA CYS A 367 5.21 8.16 29.50
C CYS A 367 4.46 7.28 28.49
N ILE A 368 4.09 7.89 27.36
CA ILE A 368 3.64 7.18 26.16
C ILE A 368 4.76 7.16 25.12
N TYR A 369 5.00 6.01 24.51
CA TYR A 369 5.95 5.79 23.43
C TYR A 369 5.24 5.38 22.13
N TRP A 370 5.76 5.84 20.99
CA TRP A 370 5.29 5.46 19.65
C TRP A 370 6.39 5.67 18.61
N ALA A 371 6.23 5.06 17.44
CA ALA A 371 7.07 5.33 16.28
C ALA A 371 6.41 6.34 15.34
N GLU A 372 7.22 7.24 14.78
CA GLU A 372 6.78 8.29 13.88
C GLU A 372 7.80 8.45 12.73
N SER A 373 7.31 8.39 11.50
CA SER A 373 8.09 8.70 10.30
C SER A 373 8.34 10.19 10.20
N VAL A 374 9.57 10.51 9.84
CA VAL A 374 10.10 11.86 9.74
C VAL A 374 10.72 12.00 8.36
N PRO A 375 10.11 12.79 7.46
CA PRO A 375 10.71 13.07 6.17
C PRO A 375 11.99 13.88 6.34
N ASP A 376 12.97 13.64 5.46
CA ASP A 376 14.14 14.50 5.34
C ASP A 376 13.69 15.89 4.84
N ILE A 377 14.28 16.95 5.40
CA ILE A 377 13.89 18.33 5.08
C ILE A 377 14.25 18.74 3.65
N ARG A 378 15.17 18.01 3.00
CA ARG A 378 15.70 18.31 1.65
C ARG A 378 15.32 17.25 0.63
N TRP A 379 15.33 15.97 1.00
CA TRP A 379 15.16 14.86 0.06
C TRP A 379 13.80 14.17 0.24
N GLU A 380 12.95 14.28 -0.77
CA GLU A 380 11.58 13.73 -0.74
C GLU A 380 11.54 12.19 -0.61
N LEU A 381 12.60 11.51 -1.07
CA LEU A 381 12.73 10.05 -1.02
C LEU A 381 13.67 9.59 0.11
N GLU A 382 13.87 10.42 1.12
CA GLU A 382 14.58 10.05 2.33
C GLU A 382 13.74 10.35 3.57
N GLY A 383 13.80 9.46 4.53
CA GLY A 383 13.16 9.62 5.81
C GLY A 383 13.74 8.66 6.84
N THR A 384 13.39 8.90 8.09
CA THR A 384 13.68 8.01 9.21
C THR A 384 12.38 7.70 9.94
N SER A 385 12.32 6.62 10.71
CA SER A 385 11.32 6.50 11.78
C SER A 385 12.03 6.48 13.11
N ARG A 386 11.57 7.34 14.01
CA ARG A 386 12.11 7.45 15.36
C ARG A 386 11.03 7.10 16.38
N ILE A 387 11.48 6.56 17.51
CA ILE A 387 10.67 6.44 18.69
C ILE A 387 10.57 7.83 19.34
N ARG A 388 9.33 8.24 19.61
CA ARG A 388 8.98 9.41 20.39
C ARG A 388 8.54 9.00 21.79
N SER A 389 8.70 9.92 22.73
CA SER A 389 8.16 9.79 24.09
C SER A 389 7.35 11.03 24.46
N MET A 390 6.23 10.85 25.14
CA MET A 390 5.44 11.92 25.73
C MET A 390 5.28 11.70 27.23
N ASP A 391 5.78 12.64 28.01
CA ASP A 391 5.54 12.70 29.45
C ASP A 391 4.11 13.22 29.70
N LEU A 392 3.29 12.45 30.43
CA LEU A 392 1.88 12.78 30.63
C LEU A 392 1.66 13.93 31.63
N SER A 393 2.57 14.09 32.59
CA SER A 393 2.50 15.15 33.61
C SER A 393 2.70 16.55 33.00
N SER A 394 3.65 16.67 32.07
CA SER A 394 4.02 17.91 31.40
C SER A 394 3.39 18.06 30.01
N SER A 395 2.84 16.98 29.45
CA SER A 395 2.42 16.88 28.04
C SER A 395 3.54 17.20 27.03
N SER A 396 4.80 17.11 27.44
CA SER A 396 5.96 17.40 26.61
C SER A 396 6.33 16.20 25.75
N VAL A 397 6.64 16.44 24.47
CA VAL A 397 7.06 15.40 23.52
C VAL A 397 8.53 15.56 23.19
N GLN A 398 9.25 14.44 23.18
CA GLN A 398 10.68 14.39 22.89
C GLN A 398 11.01 13.25 21.95
N ASP A 399 12.17 13.36 21.33
CA ASP A 399 12.82 12.26 20.62
C ASP A 399 13.46 11.31 21.61
N PHE A 400 12.97 10.06 21.65
CA PHE A 400 13.65 9.00 22.37
C PHE A 400 14.85 8.50 21.56
N THR A 401 14.66 8.27 20.26
CA THR A 401 15.74 8.02 19.29
C THR A 401 15.90 9.19 18.33
N VAL A 402 17.13 9.46 17.88
CA VAL A 402 17.43 10.55 16.92
C VAL A 402 17.29 10.10 15.46
N SER A 403 17.69 8.86 15.17
CA SER A 403 17.67 8.29 13.82
C SER A 403 17.44 6.78 13.87
N GLY A 404 16.93 6.22 12.80
CA GLY A 404 16.68 4.79 12.64
C GLY A 404 15.44 4.56 11.79
N ARG A 405 14.95 3.33 11.80
CA ARG A 405 13.75 2.89 11.08
C ARG A 405 12.95 1.96 11.95
N TYR A 406 12.49 2.52 13.08
CA TYR A 406 11.86 1.76 14.16
C TYR A 406 10.34 1.69 13.99
N VAL A 407 9.75 0.56 14.37
CA VAL A 407 8.29 0.37 14.42
C VAL A 407 7.91 -0.42 15.66
N ASN A 408 6.62 -0.35 16.01
CA ASN A 408 5.98 -1.17 17.03
C ASN A 408 6.81 -1.32 18.32
N PRO A 409 7.03 -0.20 19.05
CA PRO A 409 7.81 -0.25 20.29
C PRO A 409 7.10 -1.08 21.37
N SER A 410 7.85 -1.52 22.38
CA SER A 410 7.37 -2.15 23.61
C SER A 410 8.23 -1.70 24.78
N VAL A 411 7.66 -1.63 25.99
CA VAL A 411 8.37 -1.23 27.20
C VAL A 411 8.33 -2.37 28.22
N SER A 412 9.43 -2.58 28.96
CA SER A 412 9.49 -3.58 30.03
C SER A 412 8.55 -3.19 31.18
N ALA A 413 8.17 -4.18 32.01
CA ALA A 413 7.23 -3.98 33.11
C ALA A 413 7.73 -2.96 34.14
N ASP A 414 9.04 -2.94 34.41
CA ASP A 414 9.70 -1.99 35.30
C ASP A 414 9.98 -0.62 34.63
N GLY A 415 9.74 -0.48 33.32
CA GLY A 415 10.00 0.72 32.54
C GLY A 415 11.48 1.04 32.29
N SER A 416 12.41 0.13 32.61
CA SER A 416 13.84 0.37 32.43
C SER A 416 14.33 0.14 30.99
N LEU A 417 13.62 -0.69 30.22
CA LEU A 417 13.98 -1.07 28.86
C LEU A 417 12.88 -0.74 27.86
N LEU A 418 13.28 -0.37 26.66
CA LEU A 418 12.40 -0.16 25.51
C LEU A 418 12.89 -0.98 24.32
N ALA A 419 12.03 -1.84 23.78
CA ALA A 419 12.30 -2.63 22.57
C ALA A 419 11.57 -2.04 21.36
N ALA A 420 12.11 -2.23 20.17
CA ALA A 420 11.43 -1.96 18.91
C ALA A 420 11.95 -2.88 17.80
N VAL A 421 11.15 -3.05 16.75
CA VAL A 421 11.61 -3.64 15.49
C VAL A 421 12.27 -2.55 14.66
N GLU A 422 13.42 -2.84 14.06
CA GLU A 422 14.11 -1.96 13.12
C GLU A 422 14.26 -2.63 11.75
N TYR A 423 14.11 -1.82 10.69
CA TYR A 423 14.39 -2.23 9.30
C TYR A 423 15.64 -1.53 8.74
N PRO A 424 16.83 -2.15 8.83
CA PRO A 424 18.05 -1.59 8.28
C PRO A 424 17.93 -1.27 6.78
N ILE A 425 18.64 -0.24 6.32
CA ILE A 425 18.68 0.17 4.90
C ILE A 425 19.20 -0.98 4.02
N LEU A 426 20.16 -1.75 4.51
CA LEU A 426 20.77 -2.87 3.78
C LEU A 426 19.86 -4.10 3.65
N GLY A 427 18.65 -4.05 4.24
CA GLY A 427 17.68 -5.13 4.23
C GLY A 427 17.64 -5.94 5.54
N GLY A 428 16.75 -6.93 5.56
CA GLY A 428 16.45 -7.71 6.75
C GLY A 428 15.67 -6.93 7.81
N SER A 429 15.55 -7.51 8.99
CA SER A 429 14.91 -6.90 10.14
C SER A 429 15.64 -7.32 11.41
N ARG A 430 15.59 -6.48 12.45
CA ARG A 430 16.18 -6.79 13.75
C ARG A 430 15.31 -6.26 14.87
N VAL A 431 15.45 -6.85 16.05
CA VAL A 431 14.99 -6.21 17.29
C VAL A 431 16.14 -5.44 17.90
N VAL A 432 15.84 -4.27 18.42
CA VAL A 432 16.75 -3.44 19.22
C VAL A 432 16.13 -3.22 20.59
N VAL A 433 16.96 -3.19 21.63
CA VAL A 433 16.57 -2.86 23.01
C VAL A 433 17.43 -1.71 23.50
N PHE A 434 16.77 -0.70 24.05
CA PHE A 434 17.37 0.50 24.62
C PHE A 434 17.20 0.51 26.14
N ASP A 435 18.23 0.99 26.84
CA ASP A 435 18.07 1.46 28.20
C ASP A 435 17.35 2.81 28.19
N VAL A 436 16.26 2.95 28.94
CA VAL A 436 15.37 4.12 28.90
C VAL A 436 16.04 5.36 29.46
N LEU A 437 16.87 5.22 30.50
CA LEU A 437 17.51 6.35 31.19
C LEU A 437 18.63 6.96 30.32
N SER A 438 19.52 6.13 29.81
CA SER A 438 20.66 6.55 28.98
C SER A 438 20.30 6.74 27.51
N ARG A 439 19.16 6.18 27.05
CA ARG A 439 18.69 6.15 25.66
C ARG A 439 19.69 5.50 24.70
N ARG A 440 20.46 4.51 25.18
CA ARG A 440 21.46 3.79 24.39
C ARG A 440 20.99 2.38 24.08
N GLU A 441 21.33 1.90 22.88
CA GLU A 441 21.15 0.49 22.51
C GLU A 441 21.99 -0.37 23.47
N VAL A 442 21.36 -1.34 24.13
CA VAL A 442 22.00 -2.29 25.05
C VAL A 442 21.98 -3.72 24.52
N MET A 443 21.07 -4.02 23.59
CA MET A 443 21.00 -5.30 22.90
C MET A 443 20.39 -5.14 21.51
N SER A 444 20.85 -5.95 20.56
CA SER A 444 20.14 -6.16 19.30
C SER A 444 20.24 -7.61 18.83
N PHE A 445 19.23 -8.04 18.09
CA PHE A 445 19.15 -9.38 17.49
C PHE A 445 18.67 -9.26 16.04
N ALA A 446 19.53 -9.63 15.09
CA ALA A 446 19.17 -9.70 13.68
C ALA A 446 18.37 -10.98 13.40
N ALA A 447 17.22 -10.83 12.75
CA ALA A 447 16.42 -11.98 12.36
C ALA A 447 17.13 -12.82 11.26
N PRO A 448 16.87 -14.13 11.21
CA PRO A 448 17.21 -14.95 10.05
C PRO A 448 16.67 -14.34 8.75
N PHE A 449 17.35 -14.60 7.64
CA PHE A 449 17.07 -13.96 6.35
C PHE A 449 15.64 -14.21 5.85
N GLU A 450 15.06 -15.36 6.18
CA GLU A 450 13.72 -15.79 5.79
C GLU A 450 12.61 -15.10 6.61
N LEU A 451 12.97 -14.42 7.70
CA LEU A 451 12.03 -13.81 8.63
C LEU A 451 12.07 -12.28 8.56
N GLN A 452 10.91 -11.70 8.26
CA GLN A 452 10.66 -10.27 8.43
C GLN A 452 9.90 -10.07 9.74
N LEU A 453 10.58 -9.57 10.77
CA LEU A 453 9.97 -9.20 12.05
C LEU A 453 8.91 -8.10 11.84
N ILE A 454 7.84 -8.14 12.62
CA ILE A 454 6.70 -7.21 12.52
C ILE A 454 6.47 -6.47 13.84
N ASP A 455 6.42 -7.20 14.96
CA ASP A 455 6.10 -6.64 16.28
C ASP A 455 6.91 -7.35 17.38
N VAL A 456 7.07 -6.67 18.51
CA VAL A 456 7.83 -7.12 19.68
C VAL A 456 7.06 -6.80 20.95
N ALA A 457 7.13 -7.68 21.95
CA ALA A 457 6.67 -7.43 23.29
C ALA A 457 7.58 -8.06 24.35
N PHE A 458 7.84 -7.36 25.45
CA PHE A 458 8.57 -7.95 26.57
C PHE A 458 7.74 -9.05 27.24
N LYS A 459 8.31 -10.25 27.37
CA LYS A 459 7.79 -11.29 28.27
C LYS A 459 8.24 -10.99 29.71
N ASP A 460 9.51 -10.64 29.85
CA ASP A 460 10.23 -10.24 31.06
C ASP A 460 11.47 -9.42 30.64
N GLU A 461 12.28 -8.95 31.58
CA GLU A 461 13.44 -8.08 31.32
C GLU A 461 14.56 -8.75 30.50
N SER A 462 14.49 -10.07 30.30
CA SER A 462 15.49 -10.87 29.59
C SER A 462 14.99 -11.52 28.30
N SER A 463 13.68 -11.55 28.09
CA SER A 463 13.02 -12.33 27.05
C SER A 463 11.95 -11.53 26.30
N LEU A 464 11.88 -11.72 24.99
CA LEU A 464 10.96 -11.01 24.10
C LEU A 464 10.07 -11.98 23.31
N PHE A 465 8.77 -11.72 23.29
CA PHE A 465 7.88 -12.28 22.28
C PHE A 465 8.00 -11.49 20.99
N LEU A 466 8.06 -12.20 19.87
CA LEU A 466 8.18 -11.64 18.53
C LEU A 466 7.14 -12.25 17.60
N THR A 467 6.65 -11.46 16.66
CA THR A 467 5.93 -11.96 15.47
C THR A 467 6.72 -11.62 14.22
N ALA A 468 6.78 -12.57 13.30
CA ALA A 468 7.52 -12.44 12.05
C ALA A 468 6.77 -13.14 10.91
N VAL A 469 6.91 -12.60 9.70
CA VAL A 469 6.37 -13.19 8.47
C VAL A 469 7.46 -13.83 7.64
N SER A 470 7.12 -14.97 7.04
CA SER A 470 7.91 -15.76 6.10
C SER A 470 7.06 -16.10 4.86
N ASP A 471 7.63 -16.83 3.91
CA ASP A 471 6.87 -17.29 2.73
C ASP A 471 5.66 -18.17 3.05
N ASP A 472 5.69 -18.86 4.19
CA ASP A 472 4.63 -19.75 4.69
C ASP A 472 3.58 -19.03 5.57
N GLY A 473 3.82 -17.76 5.91
CA GLY A 473 2.91 -16.94 6.71
C GLY A 473 3.52 -16.31 7.95
N ALA A 474 2.68 -15.89 8.90
CA ALA A 474 3.09 -15.30 10.17
C ALA A 474 3.25 -16.37 11.27
N GLY A 475 4.27 -16.24 12.09
CA GLY A 475 4.52 -17.10 13.25
C GLY A 475 4.80 -16.31 14.54
N LEU A 476 4.71 -16.99 15.68
CA LEU A 476 5.08 -16.46 16.99
C LEU A 476 6.39 -17.07 17.47
N TYR A 477 7.26 -16.23 18.04
CA TYR A 477 8.60 -16.62 18.47
C TYR A 477 8.91 -16.06 19.85
N LEU A 478 9.83 -16.73 20.55
CA LEU A 478 10.45 -16.27 21.79
C LEU A 478 11.94 -16.06 21.53
N LEU A 479 12.44 -14.87 21.84
CA LEU A 479 13.86 -14.57 21.90
C LEU A 479 14.30 -14.53 23.36
N ALA A 480 15.15 -15.48 23.77
CA ALA A 480 15.74 -15.56 25.09
C ALA A 480 17.20 -16.03 24.97
N ASP A 481 18.11 -15.46 25.75
CA ASP A 481 19.55 -15.79 25.73
C ASP A 481 20.18 -15.74 24.32
N GLY A 482 19.72 -14.81 23.48
CA GLY A 482 20.17 -14.66 22.10
C GLY A 482 19.71 -15.76 21.13
N LYS A 483 18.84 -16.67 21.59
CA LYS A 483 18.27 -17.76 20.79
C LYS A 483 16.81 -17.48 20.47
N LEU A 484 16.47 -17.61 19.19
CA LEU A 484 15.09 -17.53 18.71
C LEU A 484 14.47 -18.93 18.67
N SER A 485 13.38 -19.15 19.41
CA SER A 485 12.59 -20.38 19.39
C SER A 485 11.18 -20.13 18.86
N VAL A 486 10.66 -21.06 18.07
CA VAL A 486 9.30 -21.02 17.53
C VAL A 486 8.30 -21.40 18.62
N LEU A 487 7.28 -20.56 18.82
CA LEU A 487 6.14 -20.84 19.70
C LEU A 487 4.95 -21.35 18.89
N GLU A 488 4.59 -20.64 17.83
CA GLU A 488 3.60 -21.05 16.84
C GLU A 488 4.25 -20.98 15.45
N PRO A 489 4.21 -22.07 14.65
CA PRO A 489 4.84 -22.08 13.34
C PRO A 489 4.15 -21.11 12.37
N PRO A 490 4.87 -20.63 11.33
CA PRO A 490 4.28 -19.82 10.28
C PRO A 490 3.04 -20.45 9.66
N VAL A 491 1.95 -19.69 9.64
CA VAL A 491 0.70 -20.01 8.95
C VAL A 491 0.17 -18.76 8.25
N PRO A 492 -0.54 -18.88 7.12
CA PRO A 492 -0.93 -17.72 6.30
C PRO A 492 -2.15 -17.00 6.88
N VAL A 493 -1.98 -16.48 8.09
CA VAL A 493 -2.91 -15.62 8.82
C VAL A 493 -2.11 -14.45 9.38
N LYS A 494 -2.78 -13.33 9.61
CA LYS A 494 -2.17 -12.16 10.25
C LYS A 494 -1.97 -12.44 11.74
N ILE A 495 -0.85 -11.98 12.30
CA ILE A 495 -0.58 -11.94 13.75
C ILE A 495 0.01 -10.57 14.06
N ALA A 496 -0.66 -9.78 14.89
CA ALA A 496 -0.28 -8.40 15.18
C ALA A 496 -0.68 -7.95 16.59
N ASP A 497 -0.28 -6.72 16.93
CA ASP A 497 -0.63 -6.02 18.17
C ASP A 497 -0.26 -6.83 19.43
N LEU A 498 1.02 -7.19 19.56
CA LEU A 498 1.52 -7.96 20.70
C LEU A 498 1.47 -7.13 21.99
N THR A 499 0.66 -7.60 22.94
CA THR A 499 0.49 -7.00 24.27
C THR A 499 0.69 -8.07 25.33
N VAL A 500 1.53 -7.82 26.32
CA VAL A 500 1.79 -8.77 27.41
C VAL A 500 1.21 -8.23 28.71
N LYS A 501 0.63 -9.13 29.51
CA LYS A 501 0.23 -8.84 30.88
C LYS A 501 0.37 -10.08 31.74
N ASP A 502 0.96 -9.93 32.92
CA ASP A 502 1.13 -11.00 33.92
C ASP A 502 1.76 -12.27 33.31
N GLY A 503 2.72 -12.10 32.39
CA GLY A 503 3.41 -13.18 31.68
C GLY A 503 2.62 -13.82 30.52
N VAL A 504 1.37 -13.42 30.31
CA VAL A 504 0.50 -13.90 29.21
C VAL A 504 0.62 -12.98 28.00
N LEU A 505 0.82 -13.57 26.83
CA LEU A 505 0.81 -12.84 25.56
C LEU A 505 -0.62 -12.73 25.00
N TYR A 506 -1.02 -11.54 24.59
CA TYR A 506 -2.27 -11.24 23.90
C TYR A 506 -1.96 -10.64 22.53
N PHE A 507 -2.72 -11.02 21.51
CA PHE A 507 -2.51 -10.55 20.14
C PHE A 507 -3.78 -10.65 19.31
N CYS A 508 -3.81 -10.01 18.14
CA CYS A 508 -4.90 -10.19 17.18
C CYS A 508 -4.49 -11.10 16.01
N SER A 509 -5.44 -11.91 15.53
CA SER A 509 -5.26 -12.73 14.33
C SER A 509 -6.56 -12.89 13.56
N ASP A 510 -6.49 -12.94 12.24
CA ASP A 510 -7.64 -13.18 11.35
C ASP A 510 -7.85 -14.65 10.99
N ARG A 511 -7.28 -15.57 11.77
CA ARG A 511 -7.43 -17.03 11.63
C ARG A 511 -8.89 -17.48 11.38
N THR A 512 -9.86 -16.83 12.00
CA THR A 512 -11.30 -17.12 11.91
C THR A 512 -12.02 -16.44 10.74
N GLY A 513 -11.32 -15.82 9.78
CA GLY A 513 -11.93 -15.07 8.67
C GLY A 513 -12.27 -13.63 9.03
N THR A 514 -12.24 -13.33 10.32
CA THR A 514 -12.42 -12.02 10.95
C THR A 514 -11.32 -11.90 12.01
N SER A 515 -10.74 -10.70 12.19
CA SER A 515 -9.72 -10.48 13.23
C SER A 515 -10.32 -10.68 14.62
N GLU A 516 -9.69 -11.51 15.45
CA GLU A 516 -10.10 -11.77 16.83
C GLU A 516 -8.90 -11.68 17.78
N ILE A 517 -9.14 -11.53 19.07
CA ILE A 517 -8.11 -11.52 20.11
C ILE A 517 -7.87 -12.94 20.61
N TYR A 518 -6.58 -13.26 20.75
CA TYR A 518 -6.08 -14.52 21.26
C TYR A 518 -5.15 -14.27 22.44
N SER A 519 -4.99 -15.28 23.29
CA SER A 519 -3.91 -15.34 24.27
C SER A 519 -3.07 -16.59 24.10
N TRP A 520 -1.77 -16.46 24.39
CA TRP A 520 -0.81 -17.54 24.40
C TRP A 520 -0.05 -17.57 25.72
N THR A 521 -0.02 -18.75 26.36
CA THR A 521 0.75 -19.00 27.60
C THR A 521 1.22 -20.44 27.60
N ASP A 522 2.53 -20.68 27.74
CA ASP A 522 3.13 -22.01 27.94
C ASP A 522 2.62 -23.10 26.97
N GLY A 523 2.48 -22.75 25.70
CA GLY A 523 2.02 -23.66 24.63
C GLY A 523 0.50 -23.82 24.53
N GLN A 524 -0.28 -23.10 25.35
CA GLN A 524 -1.73 -23.05 25.25
C GLN A 524 -2.18 -21.79 24.52
N LEU A 525 -2.86 -21.98 23.38
CA LEU A 525 -3.49 -20.93 22.61
C LEU A 525 -5.00 -20.90 22.85
N LEU A 526 -5.53 -19.74 23.25
CA LEU A 526 -6.96 -19.53 23.49
C LEU A 526 -7.49 -18.40 22.60
N GLN A 527 -8.64 -18.62 21.97
CA GLN A 527 -9.45 -17.56 21.36
C GLN A 527 -10.28 -16.88 22.45
N LEU A 528 -10.12 -15.56 22.60
CA LEU A 528 -10.77 -14.78 23.65
C LEU A 528 -12.02 -14.05 23.15
N THR A 529 -12.05 -13.71 21.86
CA THR A 529 -13.19 -12.98 21.28
C THR A 529 -13.82 -13.70 20.10
N ASN A 530 -15.11 -13.43 19.89
CA ASN A 530 -15.88 -13.82 18.73
C ASN A 530 -16.85 -12.69 18.36
N THR A 531 -16.43 -11.85 17.42
CA THR A 531 -17.10 -10.59 17.06
C THR A 531 -17.69 -10.63 15.66
N ALA A 532 -18.69 -9.79 15.39
CA ALA A 532 -19.30 -9.72 14.05
C ALA A 532 -18.30 -9.20 12.99
N TYR A 533 -17.57 -8.12 13.31
CA TYR A 533 -16.77 -7.33 12.35
C TYR A 533 -15.28 -7.18 12.71
N GLY A 534 -14.84 -7.84 13.77
CA GLY A 534 -13.45 -7.95 14.15
C GLY A 534 -13.05 -7.13 15.37
N ALA A 535 -12.11 -7.72 16.11
CA ALA A 535 -11.39 -7.18 17.25
C ALA A 535 -9.88 -7.10 16.95
N SER A 536 -9.24 -6.02 17.38
CA SER A 536 -7.79 -5.78 17.20
C SER A 536 -7.24 -4.89 18.31
N ALA A 537 -5.93 -4.67 18.35
CA ALA A 537 -5.27 -3.80 19.32
C ALA A 537 -5.69 -4.05 20.79
N PRO A 538 -5.40 -5.24 21.35
CA PRO A 538 -5.72 -5.55 22.73
C PRO A 538 -4.95 -4.64 23.70
N PHE A 539 -5.64 -4.16 24.72
CA PHE A 539 -5.08 -3.37 25.82
C PHE A 539 -5.80 -3.70 27.13
N PHE A 540 -5.31 -3.18 28.26
CA PHE A 540 -5.93 -3.43 29.56
C PHE A 540 -6.51 -2.14 30.13
N LYS A 541 -7.76 -2.24 30.60
CA LYS A 541 -8.47 -1.19 31.32
C LYS A 541 -8.87 -1.70 32.70
N ASP A 542 -8.33 -1.11 33.75
CA ASP A 542 -8.63 -1.44 35.15
C ASP A 542 -8.46 -2.93 35.45
N GLY A 543 -7.47 -3.56 34.81
CA GLY A 543 -7.24 -5.00 34.94
C GLY A 543 -7.91 -5.86 33.87
N ALA A 544 -9.01 -5.41 33.28
CA ALA A 544 -9.79 -6.16 32.30
C ALA A 544 -9.28 -5.99 30.87
N LEU A 545 -9.40 -7.04 30.06
CA LEU A 545 -9.06 -7.00 28.64
C LEU A 545 -10.07 -6.11 27.88
N ALA A 546 -9.55 -5.12 27.19
CA ALA A 546 -10.28 -4.27 26.26
C ALA A 546 -9.59 -4.33 24.88
N PHE A 547 -10.30 -3.94 23.83
CA PHE A 547 -9.78 -4.01 22.46
C PHE A 547 -10.50 -3.02 21.56
N SER A 548 -10.00 -2.82 20.35
CA SER A 548 -10.64 -2.01 19.32
C SER A 548 -11.56 -2.89 18.47
N ALA A 549 -12.82 -2.50 18.31
CA ALA A 549 -13.79 -3.21 17.48
C ALA A 549 -14.47 -2.27 16.47
N LEU A 550 -14.85 -2.83 15.31
CA LEU A 550 -15.58 -2.08 14.29
C LEU A 550 -17.09 -2.08 14.58
N LEU A 551 -17.66 -0.89 14.77
CA LEU A 551 -19.08 -0.63 14.97
C LEU A 551 -19.62 0.32 13.90
N PRO A 552 -20.95 0.50 13.75
CA PRO A 552 -21.53 1.39 12.72
C PRO A 552 -21.02 2.84 12.78
N GLN A 553 -20.68 3.34 13.97
CA GLN A 553 -20.13 4.69 14.19
C GLN A 553 -18.61 4.75 13.99
N GLY A 554 -17.97 3.62 13.73
CA GLY A 554 -16.55 3.47 13.44
C GLY A 554 -15.83 2.53 14.38
N ARG A 555 -14.51 2.51 14.28
CA ARG A 555 -13.66 1.58 15.02
C ARG A 555 -13.25 2.21 16.35
N THR A 556 -13.61 1.58 17.45
CA THR A 556 -13.61 2.21 18.77
C THR A 556 -13.13 1.25 19.85
N PRO A 557 -12.51 1.73 20.95
CA PRO A 557 -12.23 0.88 22.11
C PRO A 557 -13.53 0.40 22.76
N VAL A 558 -13.60 -0.90 23.03
CA VAL A 558 -14.72 -1.61 23.62
C VAL A 558 -14.24 -2.57 24.73
N VAL A 559 -15.18 -2.99 25.57
CA VAL A 559 -15.05 -4.18 26.43
C VAL A 559 -16.12 -5.20 26.01
N ALA A 560 -15.79 -6.48 26.13
CA ALA A 560 -16.77 -7.55 26.02
C ALA A 560 -17.39 -7.85 27.39
N ASP A 561 -18.65 -8.29 27.40
CA ASP A 561 -19.35 -8.76 28.59
C ASP A 561 -18.71 -9.99 29.23
N SER A 562 -18.16 -10.88 28.40
CA SER A 562 -17.49 -12.12 28.77
C SER A 562 -16.41 -12.47 27.75
N LEU A 563 -15.40 -13.24 28.15
CA LEU A 563 -14.38 -13.78 27.24
C LEU A 563 -14.71 -15.24 26.88
N LEU A 564 -14.47 -15.62 25.62
CA LEU A 564 -14.75 -16.97 25.11
C LEU A 564 -13.80 -18.01 25.70
N ALA A 565 -12.50 -17.69 25.79
CA ALA A 565 -11.43 -18.54 26.31
C ALA A 565 -11.44 -19.98 25.76
N ARG A 566 -11.64 -20.14 24.45
CA ARG A 566 -11.70 -21.46 23.79
C ARG A 566 -10.32 -21.90 23.29
N PRO A 567 -9.83 -23.11 23.66
CA PRO A 567 -8.62 -23.67 23.07
C PRO A 567 -8.74 -23.88 21.56
N VAL A 568 -7.70 -23.49 20.81
CA VAL A 568 -7.67 -23.54 19.34
C VAL A 568 -6.26 -23.83 18.84
N SER A 569 -6.12 -24.17 17.56
CA SER A 569 -4.82 -24.22 16.86
C SER A 569 -4.70 -23.09 15.85
N MET A 570 -3.50 -22.54 15.67
CA MET A 570 -3.21 -21.62 14.56
C MET A 570 -3.40 -22.25 13.17
N ALA A 571 -3.34 -23.59 13.08
CA ALA A 571 -3.54 -24.31 11.83
C ALA A 571 -5.01 -24.35 11.36
N ASP A 572 -5.97 -24.14 12.27
CA ASP A 572 -7.40 -24.14 11.97
C ASP A 572 -7.79 -22.83 11.28
N ARG A 573 -7.83 -22.80 9.95
CA ARG A 573 -8.04 -21.57 9.18
C ARG A 573 -9.46 -21.46 8.61
N ALA A 574 -9.93 -20.23 8.49
CA ALA A 574 -11.15 -19.93 7.74
C ALA A 574 -11.01 -20.21 6.25
N VAL A 575 -12.15 -20.50 5.63
CA VAL A 575 -12.27 -20.70 4.18
C VAL A 575 -12.65 -19.38 3.54
N TYR A 576 -12.09 -19.08 2.37
CA TYR A 576 -12.35 -17.84 1.64
C TYR A 576 -12.90 -18.18 0.25
N PRO A 577 -14.21 -18.45 0.10
CA PRO A 577 -14.77 -19.03 -1.13
C PRO A 577 -14.39 -18.27 -2.41
N ILE A 578 -14.39 -16.93 -2.36
CA ILE A 578 -13.96 -16.11 -3.50
C ILE A 578 -12.47 -16.29 -3.76
N ALA A 579 -11.61 -16.13 -2.75
CA ALA A 579 -10.16 -16.26 -2.90
C ALA A 579 -9.73 -17.65 -3.39
N ASP A 580 -10.42 -18.69 -2.93
CA ASP A 580 -10.16 -20.08 -3.30
C ASP A 580 -10.53 -20.33 -4.78
N VAL A 581 -11.67 -19.79 -5.24
CA VAL A 581 -12.02 -19.81 -6.68
C VAL A 581 -11.01 -19.02 -7.51
N LEU A 582 -10.58 -17.84 -7.06
CA LEU A 582 -9.56 -17.05 -7.77
C LEU A 582 -8.26 -17.84 -7.94
N THR A 583 -7.84 -18.54 -6.87
CA THR A 583 -6.63 -19.37 -6.84
C THR A 583 -6.76 -20.57 -7.77
N ALA A 584 -7.89 -21.28 -7.74
CA ALA A 584 -8.18 -22.39 -8.64
C ALA A 584 -8.11 -21.95 -10.11
N GLN A 585 -8.76 -20.82 -10.44
CA GLN A 585 -8.74 -20.25 -11.79
C GLN A 585 -7.31 -19.91 -12.27
N GLU A 586 -6.41 -19.37 -11.43
CA GLU A 586 -5.02 -19.09 -11.85
C GLU A 586 -4.19 -20.37 -12.07
N LYS A 587 -4.49 -21.44 -11.34
CA LYS A 587 -3.82 -22.75 -11.49
C LYS A 587 -4.19 -23.45 -12.79
N GLU A 588 -5.39 -23.23 -13.31
CA GLU A 588 -5.86 -23.79 -14.58
C GLU A 588 -5.28 -23.06 -15.81
N LEU A 589 -4.78 -21.83 -15.63
CA LEU A 589 -4.21 -21.06 -16.73
C LEU A 589 -2.78 -21.52 -17.05
N PRO A 590 -2.41 -21.62 -18.35
CA PRO A 590 -1.12 -22.13 -18.77
C PRO A 590 0.04 -21.24 -18.31
N ILE A 591 1.16 -21.88 -17.96
CA ILE A 591 2.40 -21.22 -17.52
C ILE A 591 3.38 -21.17 -18.69
N PRO A 592 3.78 -19.99 -19.19
CA PRO A 592 4.92 -19.91 -20.09
C PRO A 592 6.21 -20.18 -19.32
N GLU A 593 7.19 -20.77 -20.00
CA GLU A 593 8.50 -21.12 -19.44
C GLU A 593 9.22 -19.88 -18.89
N VAL A 594 9.79 -20.01 -17.69
CA VAL A 594 10.68 -19.01 -17.09
C VAL A 594 12.07 -19.28 -17.58
N LYS A 595 12.71 -18.27 -18.18
CA LYS A 595 14.10 -18.39 -18.60
C LYS A 595 15.01 -18.27 -17.39
N GLU A 596 15.85 -19.27 -17.18
CA GLU A 596 16.97 -19.14 -16.25
C GLU A 596 17.87 -17.99 -16.69
N TYR A 597 18.43 -17.29 -15.70
CA TYR A 597 19.39 -16.23 -15.94
C TYR A 597 20.38 -16.15 -14.79
N GLU A 598 21.61 -15.76 -15.11
CA GLU A 598 22.61 -15.47 -14.09
C GLU A 598 22.60 -13.97 -13.78
N PRO A 599 22.33 -13.56 -12.53
CA PRO A 599 22.34 -12.15 -12.17
C PRO A 599 23.77 -11.62 -12.20
N LYS A 600 24.03 -10.68 -13.12
CA LYS A 600 25.33 -9.97 -13.21
C LYS A 600 25.18 -8.54 -12.69
N VAL A 601 25.83 -8.27 -11.56
CA VAL A 601 25.92 -6.93 -10.98
C VAL A 601 26.86 -6.07 -11.81
N LYS A 602 26.43 -4.85 -12.12
CA LYS A 602 27.23 -3.84 -12.82
C LYS A 602 27.01 -2.48 -12.18
N HIS A 603 28.01 -1.61 -12.26
CA HIS A 603 27.84 -0.21 -11.89
C HIS A 603 26.78 0.48 -12.76
N TYR A 604 25.93 1.31 -12.15
CA TYR A 604 24.98 2.18 -12.82
C TYR A 604 25.47 3.63 -12.75
N SER A 605 25.98 4.14 -13.88
CA SER A 605 26.47 5.51 -13.98
C SER A 605 25.33 6.51 -14.16
N LYS A 606 25.17 7.45 -13.21
CA LYS A 606 24.19 8.55 -13.33
C LYS A 606 24.44 9.41 -14.57
N ALA A 607 25.71 9.71 -14.86
CA ALA A 607 26.08 10.58 -15.98
C ALA A 607 25.71 9.95 -17.34
N LEU A 608 26.01 8.65 -17.53
CA LEU A 608 25.67 7.94 -18.77
C LEU A 608 24.16 7.73 -18.95
N ASN A 609 23.38 7.83 -17.87
CA ASN A 609 21.92 7.67 -17.88
C ASN A 609 21.19 9.00 -17.58
N ALA A 610 21.89 10.14 -17.70
CA ALA A 610 21.34 11.46 -17.38
C ALA A 610 20.23 11.87 -18.36
N LEU A 611 20.49 11.70 -19.66
CA LEU A 611 19.56 12.09 -20.74
C LEU A 611 18.80 10.87 -21.26
N HIS A 612 17.94 10.29 -20.43
CA HIS A 612 17.04 9.22 -20.86
C HIS A 612 15.81 9.84 -21.55
N VAL A 613 15.88 9.93 -22.88
CA VAL A 613 14.79 10.41 -23.73
C VAL A 613 13.66 9.40 -23.73
N HIS A 614 12.45 9.84 -23.40
CA HIS A 614 11.30 8.96 -23.28
C HIS A 614 10.09 9.41 -24.12
N SER A 615 9.99 10.70 -24.44
CA SER A 615 8.87 11.24 -25.22
C SER A 615 9.32 12.32 -26.21
N TRP A 616 8.55 12.50 -27.27
CA TRP A 616 8.75 13.55 -28.26
C TRP A 616 7.41 14.01 -28.81
N VAL A 617 7.32 15.23 -29.34
CA VAL A 617 6.09 15.75 -29.94
C VAL A 617 6.47 16.56 -31.19
N PRO A 618 5.77 16.39 -32.33
CA PRO A 618 6.01 17.13 -33.58
C PRO A 618 5.42 18.56 -33.54
N MET A 619 5.52 19.23 -32.39
CA MET A 619 5.28 20.65 -32.22
C MET A 619 6.12 21.14 -31.04
N TYR A 620 6.49 22.42 -31.06
CA TYR A 620 7.10 23.03 -29.88
C TYR A 620 6.02 23.24 -28.82
N ILE A 621 6.29 22.82 -27.58
CA ILE A 621 5.42 23.08 -26.43
C ILE A 621 6.21 23.87 -25.38
N ASN A 622 5.72 25.06 -25.04
CA ASN A 622 6.23 25.82 -23.91
C ASN A 622 5.59 25.27 -22.61
N TYR A 623 6.35 24.44 -21.89
CA TYR A 623 5.86 23.78 -20.68
C TYR A 623 5.43 24.76 -19.59
N ASP A 624 6.11 25.89 -19.38
CA ASP A 624 5.77 26.83 -18.29
C ASP A 624 4.44 27.55 -18.58
N SER A 625 4.21 27.95 -19.84
CA SER A 625 2.93 28.50 -20.28
C SER A 625 1.80 27.45 -20.21
N PHE A 626 2.10 26.19 -20.57
CA PHE A 626 1.15 25.08 -20.50
C PHE A 626 0.80 24.68 -19.06
N SER A 627 1.77 24.69 -18.14
CA SER A 627 1.59 24.28 -16.73
C SER A 627 1.03 25.39 -15.84
N ALA A 628 1.21 26.67 -16.18
CA ALA A 628 0.70 27.80 -15.40
C ALA A 628 -0.73 28.22 -15.73
N SER A 629 -1.40 27.59 -16.71
CA SER A 629 -2.81 27.85 -17.08
C SER A 629 -3.16 29.34 -17.26
N ARG A 630 -2.25 30.15 -17.79
CA ARG A 630 -2.55 31.54 -18.20
C ARG A 630 -3.20 31.50 -19.59
N GLY A 631 -4.53 31.60 -19.62
CA GLY A 631 -5.36 31.49 -20.83
C GLY A 631 -5.27 32.66 -21.83
N ASP A 632 -4.41 33.66 -21.58
CA ASP A 632 -4.38 34.88 -22.38
C ASP A 632 -3.49 34.78 -23.64
N TYR A 633 -2.67 33.71 -23.78
CA TYR A 633 -1.68 33.58 -24.85
C TYR A 633 -1.56 32.15 -25.41
N PHE A 634 -2.62 31.60 -26.00
CA PHE A 634 -2.57 30.27 -26.63
C PHE A 634 -1.55 30.15 -27.79
N TYR A 635 -1.21 31.27 -28.44
CA TYR A 635 -0.16 31.35 -29.47
C TYR A 635 1.27 31.30 -28.89
N GLU A 636 1.43 31.40 -27.58
CA GLU A 636 2.72 31.27 -26.88
C GLU A 636 2.92 29.89 -26.21
N SER A 637 1.88 29.06 -26.14
CA SER A 637 1.92 27.72 -25.51
C SER A 637 2.43 26.62 -26.43
N GLY A 638 2.33 26.81 -27.75
CA GLY A 638 2.95 25.92 -28.72
C GLY A 638 2.90 26.44 -30.15
N CYS A 639 3.86 26.02 -30.97
CA CYS A 639 3.99 26.44 -32.37
C CYS A 639 4.63 25.33 -33.22
N LEU A 640 4.75 25.57 -34.54
CA LEU A 640 5.40 24.62 -35.45
C LEU A 640 6.81 24.35 -34.94
N GLY A 641 7.20 23.08 -34.85
CA GLY A 641 8.40 22.75 -34.08
C GLY A 641 8.51 21.29 -33.75
N GLY A 642 9.40 20.99 -32.83
CA GLY A 642 9.49 19.70 -32.17
C GLY A 642 9.96 19.88 -30.75
N THR A 643 9.45 19.05 -29.83
CA THR A 643 9.91 18.99 -28.44
C THR A 643 10.28 17.55 -28.11
N VAL A 644 11.39 17.36 -27.43
CA VAL A 644 11.87 16.09 -26.88
C VAL A 644 11.93 16.22 -25.37
N PHE A 645 11.44 15.21 -24.66
CA PHE A 645 11.45 15.12 -23.21
C PHE A 645 12.40 14.04 -22.73
N PHE A 646 13.15 14.34 -21.69
CA PHE A 646 14.08 13.41 -21.06
C PHE A 646 13.95 13.47 -19.54
N GLN A 647 14.14 12.33 -18.90
CA GLN A 647 14.19 12.21 -17.46
C GLN A 647 14.98 10.98 -17.07
N ASN A 648 15.97 11.14 -16.18
CA ASN A 648 16.75 10.02 -15.70
C ASN A 648 15.90 9.09 -14.80
N LEU A 649 16.28 7.81 -14.75
CA LEU A 649 15.47 6.81 -14.04
C LEU A 649 15.47 6.97 -12.51
N THR A 650 16.42 7.69 -11.92
CA THR A 650 16.43 7.98 -10.46
C THR A 650 15.61 9.22 -10.09
N GLY A 651 15.12 10.01 -11.07
CA GLY A 651 14.25 11.16 -10.82
C GLY A 651 14.96 12.49 -10.52
N ASN A 652 16.29 12.50 -10.38
CA ASN A 652 17.08 13.70 -10.06
C ASN A 652 17.27 14.67 -11.23
N LEU A 653 17.06 14.24 -12.48
CA LEU A 653 17.26 15.08 -13.66
C LEU A 653 16.11 14.89 -14.63
N SER A 654 15.45 15.98 -15.01
CA SER A 654 14.41 16.00 -16.03
C SER A 654 14.45 17.26 -16.86
N GLY A 655 13.85 17.24 -18.04
CA GLY A 655 13.85 18.41 -18.89
C GLY A 655 13.24 18.20 -20.26
N SER A 656 13.36 19.23 -21.08
CA SER A 656 12.95 19.21 -22.46
C SER A 656 13.90 20.01 -23.35
N LEU A 657 14.05 19.58 -24.59
CA LEU A 657 14.71 20.31 -25.66
C LEU A 657 13.68 20.57 -26.75
N GLY A 658 13.67 21.76 -27.33
CA GLY A 658 12.68 22.12 -28.33
C GLY A 658 13.24 23.02 -29.43
N VAL A 659 12.69 22.89 -30.63
CA VAL A 659 12.88 23.82 -31.74
C VAL A 659 11.54 24.41 -32.10
N SER A 660 11.46 25.73 -32.22
CA SER A 660 10.24 26.45 -32.59
C SER A 660 10.42 27.21 -33.89
N TRP A 661 9.37 27.29 -34.69
CA TRP A 661 9.22 28.14 -35.86
C TRP A 661 7.99 29.00 -35.70
N HIS A 662 8.19 30.32 -35.74
CA HIS A 662 7.12 31.30 -35.60
C HIS A 662 7.39 32.52 -36.49
N THR A 663 6.33 33.22 -36.86
CA THR A 663 6.43 34.50 -37.56
C THR A 663 7.06 35.53 -36.62
N ASP A 664 7.97 36.35 -37.14
CA ASP A 664 8.63 37.42 -36.38
C ASP A 664 7.57 38.41 -35.85
N MET A 665 7.65 38.74 -34.56
CA MET A 665 6.68 39.61 -33.88
C MET A 665 6.71 41.06 -34.35
N VAL A 666 7.83 41.49 -34.94
CA VAL A 666 8.06 42.86 -35.42
C VAL A 666 7.87 42.96 -36.93
N ASP A 667 8.28 41.93 -37.67
CA ASP A 667 8.16 41.85 -39.12
C ASP A 667 7.42 40.58 -39.55
N THR A 668 6.11 40.69 -39.73
CA THR A 668 5.25 39.53 -40.04
C THR A 668 5.55 38.86 -41.39
N THR A 669 6.45 39.42 -42.20
CA THR A 669 6.94 38.81 -43.44
C THR A 669 8.13 37.86 -43.23
N LYS A 670 8.74 37.88 -42.03
CA LYS A 670 9.89 37.04 -41.68
C LYS A 670 9.51 35.90 -40.75
N THR A 671 10.22 34.79 -40.89
CA THR A 671 10.12 33.64 -39.98
C THR A 671 11.35 33.58 -39.08
N ARG A 672 11.15 33.31 -37.79
CA ARG A 672 12.22 33.04 -36.84
C ARG A 672 12.17 31.59 -36.39
N ALA A 673 13.37 31.03 -36.18
CA ALA A 673 13.55 29.76 -35.50
C ALA A 673 14.17 29.99 -34.12
N GLY A 674 13.69 29.29 -33.10
CA GLY A 674 14.24 29.33 -31.74
C GLY A 674 14.65 27.93 -31.27
N PHE A 675 15.77 27.84 -30.57
CA PHE A 675 16.13 26.65 -29.79
C PHE A 675 15.84 26.89 -28.32
N HIS A 676 15.20 25.92 -27.68
CA HIS A 676 14.76 25.99 -26.30
C HIS A 676 15.33 24.80 -25.54
N ALA A 677 15.89 25.05 -24.36
CA ALA A 677 16.36 24.00 -23.48
C ALA A 677 15.87 24.28 -22.06
N ARG A 678 15.25 23.29 -21.45
CA ARG A 678 14.88 23.29 -20.05
C ARG A 678 15.53 22.09 -19.38
N VAL A 679 16.25 22.35 -18.30
CA VAL A 679 16.86 21.31 -17.48
C VAL A 679 16.54 21.61 -16.03
N LYS A 680 15.94 20.64 -15.33
CA LYS A 680 15.74 20.66 -13.89
C LYS A 680 16.59 19.55 -13.29
N TYR A 681 17.45 19.92 -12.34
CA TYR A 681 18.20 18.99 -11.53
C TYR A 681 17.82 19.18 -10.05
N SER A 682 17.53 18.08 -9.36
CA SER A 682 17.34 18.02 -7.91
C SER A 682 18.34 17.01 -7.35
N GLY A 683 19.32 17.47 -6.59
CA GLY A 683 20.43 16.64 -6.12
C GLY A 683 21.42 17.37 -5.24
#